data_AF-A0A3Q2YM22-F1
#
_entry.id   AF-A0A3Q2YM22-F1
#
_cell.length_a   1.000
_cell.length_b   1.000
_cell.length_c   1.000
_cell.angle_alpha   90.00
_cell.angle_beta   90.00
_cell.angle_gamma   90.00
#
_symmetry.space_group_name_H-M   'P 1'
#
loop_
_entity.id
_entity.type
_entity.pdbx_description
1 polymer ?
#
loop_
_entity_poly.entity_id
_entity_poly.type
_entity_poly.pdbx_seq_one_letter_code
_entity_poly.pdbx_strand_id
1 'polypeptide(L)'
;MDYLFGFVALLCGALQPGSGLEPKRNVPRLKLSYKEMLESSNLVSFAGLANSSGYDTFLLDEERGRLLVGAEDHIFSFDLVNISRDRKQIAWPATPSKRDECKWAGKDLGEECSNFIRVLQPYNQTHLFVCGTGAFHPICSYLEMGKKAEDNIFRLASHFENGRGKSPYDPKMLSASLLIDGELYSGTSADFMGRDFAIFRTLGDQHPVRTEQHDSRWLNDPRFVGIHLVPESDNPEDDKIFLFFKENAMDGEHTGKATIARIGQLCKNDMGGHRSLVNKWTTFLKARLTCSVPGVNGIDTHFDELQDVFLMSSKDPKNPLIYAVFTTSSNIFKGSAVCMYNMADIRRVFLGPYAHRDGPTYQWVPFQGRVPYPRPGTCPSKTFGGFDSTKDLPDDVITFARGHPAMYNPVHPIGGRPIMVRTDVDYQFSQLVVDRVEAEDGQYDVMFIGTDVGTVLKVVTIPRESWHDLEEVVLEEMTVFRVRLINGSNGRCYETVSIVSQRVIVSFQEPATITAMELSTKQQQLYLGSSLGVSQMSLHRCEVYGKACAECCLARDPYCAWDGTECSRYFPTAKRRTRRQDIRNGDPLSQCSDLQHHDDVDGLGGGVGGVEDRAVYGVENSSMFLECSPKSQRALIYWQLQTPGGERKQEIKIDERVLRTDQGLLIRSLSQSDTGVYHCQAVEHGFIQPLLRLSLQVIPAHRLGDILPGPPGAAAPPAGKQRVWYRDFLSLLDHPDLNSVEEFCDRVWKKERKPKKAKAPNGQAGPPPRPKTLAPNAQKLQAGPPQGKAWLQTGAENPNSQATLGMLSVQTPKNQPKTQSGPKGQAAARAGVQHAAKWRRMQDNKKGRNRRTHELQRPPRSV
;
A
#
# COMPACT_ATOMS: atom_id res chain seq x y z
N MET A 1 -27.31 9.74 72.32
CA MET A 1 -26.03 9.20 72.86
C MET A 1 -25.24 8.34 71.85
N ASP A 2 -25.42 8.54 70.55
CA ASP A 2 -24.38 9.11 69.68
C ASP A 2 -22.95 8.55 69.86
N TYR A 3 -22.64 7.43 69.20
CA TYR A 3 -21.34 7.17 68.57
C TYR A 3 -21.35 5.99 67.55
N LEU A 4 -22.52 5.60 67.01
CA LEU A 4 -22.66 4.39 66.16
C LEU A 4 -23.26 4.62 64.76
N PHE A 5 -23.25 5.86 64.25
CA PHE A 5 -23.77 6.21 62.92
C PHE A 5 -22.69 6.55 61.87
N GLY A 6 -21.40 6.55 62.24
CA GLY A 6 -20.32 7.09 61.40
C GLY A 6 -19.64 6.11 60.41
N PHE A 7 -19.85 4.79 60.53
CA PHE A 7 -18.98 3.80 59.88
C PHE A 7 -19.64 2.86 58.85
N VAL A 8 -20.97 2.89 58.68
CA VAL A 8 -21.68 2.01 57.73
C VAL A 8 -21.93 2.69 56.38
N ALA A 9 -21.87 4.02 56.31
CA ALA A 9 -22.18 4.80 55.10
C ALA A 9 -21.07 4.82 54.02
N LEU A 10 -19.92 4.16 54.24
CA LEU A 10 -18.71 4.30 53.43
C LEU A 10 -18.34 3.04 52.60
N LEU A 11 -19.23 2.05 52.51
CA LEU A 11 -18.98 0.77 51.81
C LEU A 11 -20.00 0.39 50.72
N CYS A 12 -21.00 1.24 50.43
CA CYS A 12 -21.99 1.02 49.36
C CYS A 12 -21.98 2.09 48.26
N GLY A 13 -20.95 2.94 48.20
CA GLY A 13 -20.87 4.09 47.28
C GLY A 13 -20.04 3.87 46.00
N ALA A 14 -19.50 2.67 45.78
CA ALA A 14 -18.54 2.40 44.70
C ALA A 14 -18.96 1.21 43.81
N LEU A 15 -20.07 1.37 43.07
CA LEU A 15 -20.29 0.57 41.87
C LEU A 15 -19.22 0.97 40.84
N GLN A 16 -18.18 0.14 40.72
CA GLN A 16 -17.18 0.29 39.67
C GLN A 16 -17.86 0.21 38.29
N PRO A 17 -17.54 1.09 37.33
CA PRO A 17 -17.82 0.81 35.93
C PRO A 17 -17.21 -0.55 35.58
N GLY A 18 -18.02 -1.44 35.02
CA GLY A 18 -17.60 -2.83 34.78
C GLY A 18 -16.37 -2.93 33.88
N SER A 19 -15.49 -3.88 34.21
CA SER A 19 -14.38 -4.42 33.39
C SER A 19 -14.03 -3.59 32.16
N GLY A 20 -13.07 -2.67 32.30
CA GLY A 20 -12.71 -1.74 31.24
C GLY A 20 -12.37 -2.45 29.93
N LEU A 21 -13.22 -2.28 28.90
CA LEU A 21 -12.79 -2.47 27.53
C LEU A 21 -11.71 -1.43 27.27
N GLU A 22 -10.53 -1.86 26.81
CA GLU A 22 -9.60 -0.92 26.19
C GLU A 22 -10.31 -0.22 25.01
N PRO A 23 -10.14 1.09 24.84
CA PRO A 23 -10.70 1.78 23.68
C PRO A 23 -10.12 1.16 22.40
N LYS A 24 -10.99 0.78 21.46
CA LYS A 24 -10.65 0.13 20.18
C LYS A 24 -9.91 1.07 19.20
N ARG A 25 -8.78 1.66 19.63
CA ARG A 25 -7.98 2.64 18.89
C ARG A 25 -7.59 2.14 17.49
N ASN A 26 -7.24 0.86 17.39
CA ASN A 26 -6.77 0.26 16.15
C ASN A 26 -7.84 -0.03 15.10
N VAL A 27 -9.13 0.03 15.46
CA VAL A 27 -10.26 -0.10 14.53
C VAL A 27 -10.42 1.21 13.73
N PRO A 28 -10.64 1.17 12.40
CA PRO A 28 -10.95 2.37 11.60
C PRO A 28 -12.22 3.07 12.11
N ARG A 29 -12.31 4.41 12.03
CA ARG A 29 -13.57 5.08 12.36
C ARG A 29 -14.65 4.70 11.34
N LEU A 30 -14.38 4.86 10.04
CA LEU A 30 -15.26 4.45 8.95
C LEU A 30 -14.68 3.25 8.19
N LYS A 31 -15.53 2.32 7.77
CA LYS A 31 -15.17 1.24 6.84
C LYS A 31 -16.09 1.33 5.61
N LEU A 32 -15.51 1.58 4.44
CA LEU A 32 -16.23 1.87 3.20
C LEU A 32 -15.98 0.75 2.19
N SER A 33 -17.06 0.06 1.80
CA SER A 33 -16.98 -1.00 0.80
C SER A 33 -16.78 -0.44 -0.61
N TYR A 34 -16.29 -1.29 -1.52
CA TYR A 34 -16.12 -0.95 -2.93
C TYR A 34 -17.42 -0.48 -3.61
N LYS A 35 -18.59 -0.91 -3.09
CA LYS A 35 -19.90 -0.45 -3.58
C LYS A 35 -20.15 1.00 -3.19
N GLU A 36 -19.96 1.33 -1.91
CA GLU A 36 -20.19 2.69 -1.38
C GLU A 36 -19.19 3.69 -1.95
N MET A 37 -17.92 3.29 -2.13
CA MET A 37 -16.88 4.10 -2.77
C MET A 37 -17.24 4.49 -4.22
N LEU A 38 -17.86 3.57 -4.99
CA LEU A 38 -18.37 3.86 -6.34
C LEU A 38 -19.66 4.69 -6.31
N GLU A 39 -20.64 4.31 -5.49
CA GLU A 39 -21.96 4.96 -5.45
C GLU A 39 -21.90 6.40 -4.93
N SER A 40 -20.94 6.71 -4.03
CA SER A 40 -20.66 8.08 -3.58
C SER A 40 -19.79 8.90 -4.55
N SER A 41 -19.42 8.35 -5.71
CA SER A 41 -18.48 8.96 -6.68
C SER A 41 -17.08 9.27 -6.14
N ASN A 42 -16.73 8.69 -4.98
CA ASN A 42 -15.45 8.89 -4.30
C ASN A 42 -14.29 8.02 -4.85
N LEU A 43 -14.60 7.14 -5.80
CA LEU A 43 -13.65 6.28 -6.49
C LEU A 43 -13.91 6.30 -8.00
N VAL A 44 -12.91 6.70 -8.78
CA VAL A 44 -12.89 6.60 -10.24
C VAL A 44 -11.92 5.48 -10.62
N SER A 45 -12.35 4.47 -11.38
CA SER A 45 -11.51 3.31 -11.69
C SER A 45 -11.48 3.00 -13.19
N PHE A 46 -10.26 2.91 -13.74
CA PHE A 46 -9.98 2.25 -15.00
C PHE A 46 -9.75 0.76 -14.76
N ALA A 47 -10.71 -0.08 -15.16
CA ALA A 47 -10.49 -1.51 -15.28
C ALA A 47 -9.53 -1.80 -16.44
N GLY A 48 -8.54 -2.66 -16.20
CA GLY A 48 -7.50 -3.02 -17.17
C GLY A 48 -8.03 -3.72 -18.43
N LEU A 49 -7.15 -3.83 -19.43
CA LEU A 49 -7.45 -4.56 -20.66
C LEU A 49 -7.44 -6.08 -20.40
N ALA A 50 -8.30 -6.84 -21.10
CA ALA A 50 -8.47 -8.28 -20.85
C ALA A 50 -7.19 -9.13 -21.06
N ASN A 51 -6.19 -8.61 -21.78
CA ASN A 51 -4.90 -9.23 -22.03
C ASN A 51 -3.75 -8.29 -21.57
N SER A 52 -3.89 -7.64 -20.42
CA SER A 52 -2.84 -6.78 -19.84
C SER A 52 -3.02 -6.62 -18.34
N SER A 53 -2.00 -7.00 -17.58
CA SER A 53 -1.93 -6.96 -16.12
C SER A 53 -0.83 -6.00 -15.60
N GLY A 54 -0.62 -5.95 -14.28
CA GLY A 54 0.54 -5.31 -13.66
C GLY A 54 0.62 -3.79 -13.86
N TYR A 55 -0.44 -3.05 -13.50
CA TYR A 55 -0.47 -1.58 -13.59
C TYR A 55 0.30 -0.97 -12.41
N ASP A 56 1.60 -1.24 -12.33
CA ASP A 56 2.44 -1.10 -11.13
C ASP A 56 3.61 -0.09 -11.27
N THR A 57 3.88 0.40 -12.48
CA THR A 57 5.01 1.31 -12.74
C THR A 57 4.44 2.70 -13.02
N PHE A 58 4.38 3.55 -12.00
CA PHE A 58 3.79 4.89 -12.09
C PHE A 58 4.83 5.99 -12.35
N LEU A 59 4.40 7.10 -12.96
CA LEU A 59 5.11 8.37 -12.97
C LEU A 59 4.08 9.53 -12.97
N LEU A 60 4.10 10.34 -11.91
CA LEU A 60 3.23 11.50 -11.73
C LEU A 60 3.81 12.75 -12.41
N ASP A 61 3.12 13.30 -13.40
CA ASP A 61 3.50 14.51 -14.15
C ASP A 61 2.52 15.65 -13.87
N GLU A 62 2.73 16.36 -12.75
CA GLU A 62 1.94 17.52 -12.37
C GLU A 62 2.13 18.76 -13.27
N GLU A 63 3.14 18.79 -14.15
CA GLU A 63 3.39 19.88 -15.09
C GLU A 63 2.51 19.74 -16.35
N ARG A 64 2.46 18.54 -16.94
CA ARG A 64 1.60 18.23 -18.10
C ARG A 64 0.19 17.79 -17.70
N GLY A 65 -0.08 17.61 -16.40
CA GLY A 65 -1.39 17.18 -15.90
C GLY A 65 -1.69 15.70 -16.16
N ARG A 66 -0.66 14.83 -16.17
CA ARG A 66 -0.79 13.41 -16.53
C ARG A 66 -0.32 12.46 -15.44
N LEU A 67 -1.01 11.33 -15.29
CA LEU A 67 -0.45 10.13 -14.67
C LEU A 67 -0.02 9.20 -15.79
N LEU A 68 1.23 8.76 -15.77
CA LEU A 68 1.74 7.76 -16.69
C LEU A 68 1.86 6.41 -15.97
N VAL A 69 1.45 5.35 -16.65
CA VAL A 69 1.40 3.99 -16.08
C VAL A 69 1.97 3.00 -17.07
N GLY A 70 3.04 2.32 -16.67
CA GLY A 70 3.53 1.11 -17.29
C GLY A 70 2.70 -0.09 -16.85
N ALA A 71 2.44 -1.00 -17.80
CA ALA A 71 1.73 -2.24 -17.57
C ALA A 71 2.28 -3.35 -18.49
N GLU A 72 1.64 -4.51 -18.50
CA GLU A 72 1.93 -5.58 -19.46
C GLU A 72 1.61 -5.15 -20.91
N ASP A 73 2.61 -5.24 -21.79
CA ASP A 73 2.59 -4.90 -23.21
C ASP A 73 2.16 -3.44 -23.53
N HIS A 74 2.01 -2.56 -22.53
CA HIS A 74 1.39 -1.23 -22.70
C HIS A 74 1.99 -0.12 -21.83
N ILE A 75 1.93 1.11 -22.36
CA ILE A 75 2.13 2.35 -21.61
C ILE A 75 0.87 3.20 -21.75
N PHE A 76 0.33 3.69 -20.64
CA PHE A 76 -0.85 4.55 -20.58
C PHE A 76 -0.50 5.97 -20.15
N SER A 77 -1.30 6.94 -20.62
CA SER A 77 -1.34 8.30 -20.10
C SER A 77 -2.78 8.66 -19.77
N PHE A 78 -3.03 8.96 -18.49
CA PHE A 78 -4.32 9.37 -17.96
C PHE A 78 -4.31 10.87 -17.64
N ASP A 79 -5.45 11.53 -17.75
CA ASP A 79 -5.65 12.87 -17.19
C ASP A 79 -5.66 12.82 -15.64
N LEU A 80 -4.95 13.73 -14.97
CA LEU A 80 -4.87 13.74 -13.50
C LEU A 80 -6.17 14.18 -12.81
N VAL A 81 -7.01 14.99 -13.47
CA VAL A 81 -8.27 15.45 -12.86
C VAL A 81 -9.29 14.30 -12.88
N ASN A 82 -9.33 13.50 -13.95
CA ASN A 82 -10.19 12.33 -14.03
C ASN A 82 -9.62 11.24 -14.96
N ILE A 83 -9.14 10.12 -14.39
CA ILE A 83 -8.53 9.03 -15.16
C ILE A 83 -9.46 8.31 -16.16
N SER A 84 -10.78 8.55 -16.11
CA SER A 84 -11.72 8.05 -17.13
C SER A 84 -11.78 8.94 -18.38
N ARG A 85 -11.08 10.07 -18.42
CA ARG A 85 -11.06 11.04 -19.53
C ARG A 85 -9.68 11.08 -20.21
N ASP A 86 -9.70 11.40 -21.52
CA ASP A 86 -8.52 11.57 -22.40
C ASP A 86 -7.38 10.55 -22.19
N ARG A 87 -7.73 9.28 -21.95
CA ARG A 87 -6.75 8.20 -21.81
C ARG A 87 -6.10 7.92 -23.16
N LYS A 88 -4.79 8.15 -23.24
CA LYS A 88 -3.93 7.75 -24.36
C LYS A 88 -3.21 6.45 -24.00
N GLN A 89 -2.93 5.61 -25.00
CA GLN A 89 -2.22 4.33 -24.79
C GLN A 89 -1.31 4.00 -25.97
N ILE A 90 -0.16 3.40 -25.66
CA ILE A 90 0.80 2.83 -26.61
C ILE A 90 0.88 1.33 -26.30
N ALA A 91 0.67 0.50 -27.31
CA ALA A 91 1.01 -0.92 -27.23
C ALA A 91 2.49 -1.10 -27.62
N TRP A 92 3.26 -1.74 -26.76
CA TRP A 92 4.66 -2.10 -26.98
C TRP A 92 4.93 -3.55 -26.57
N PRO A 93 4.31 -4.54 -27.24
CA PRO A 93 4.47 -5.95 -26.90
C PRO A 93 5.85 -6.49 -27.27
N ALA A 94 6.24 -7.58 -26.62
CA ALA A 94 7.42 -8.36 -27.02
C ALA A 94 7.25 -8.95 -28.43
N THR A 95 8.32 -8.99 -29.22
CA THR A 95 8.25 -9.52 -30.60
C THR A 95 7.99 -11.04 -30.59
N PRO A 96 7.30 -11.61 -31.61
CA PRO A 96 7.00 -13.04 -31.63
C PRO A 96 8.23 -13.94 -31.42
N SER A 97 9.37 -13.60 -32.05
CA SER A 97 10.64 -14.30 -31.85
C SER A 97 11.09 -14.33 -30.39
N LYS A 98 10.93 -13.23 -29.63
CA LYS A 98 11.29 -13.20 -28.20
C LYS A 98 10.29 -13.95 -27.33
N ARG A 99 9.01 -13.97 -27.69
CA ARG A 99 8.00 -14.80 -27.01
C ARG A 99 8.26 -16.29 -27.23
N ASP A 100 8.65 -16.70 -28.44
CA ASP A 100 9.05 -18.08 -28.74
C ASP A 100 10.38 -18.47 -28.06
N GLU A 101 11.40 -17.60 -28.07
CA GLU A 101 12.64 -17.82 -27.31
C GLU A 101 12.37 -18.00 -25.80
N CYS A 102 11.54 -17.13 -25.21
CA CYS A 102 11.12 -17.18 -23.81
C CYS A 102 10.39 -18.50 -23.47
N LYS A 103 9.48 -18.93 -24.34
CA LYS A 103 8.78 -20.22 -24.25
C LYS A 103 9.73 -21.41 -24.34
N TRP A 104 10.71 -21.39 -25.26
CA TRP A 104 11.71 -22.46 -25.38
C TRP A 104 12.66 -22.52 -24.17
N ALA A 105 12.85 -21.41 -23.47
CA ALA A 105 13.53 -21.36 -22.17
C ALA A 105 12.67 -21.85 -20.99
N GLY A 106 11.43 -22.31 -21.24
CA GLY A 106 10.56 -22.95 -20.25
C GLY A 106 9.72 -21.99 -19.40
N LYS A 107 9.59 -20.72 -19.80
CA LYS A 107 8.74 -19.71 -19.14
C LYS A 107 7.31 -19.72 -19.69
N ASP A 108 6.34 -19.27 -18.89
CA ASP A 108 4.93 -19.30 -19.28
C ASP A 108 4.57 -18.24 -20.34
N LEU A 109 3.77 -18.65 -21.32
CA LEU A 109 3.40 -17.79 -22.45
C LEU A 109 2.40 -16.67 -22.11
N GLY A 110 1.60 -16.85 -21.06
CA GLY A 110 0.53 -15.93 -20.65
C GLY A 110 0.86 -15.11 -19.38
N GLU A 111 1.70 -15.61 -18.49
CA GLU A 111 2.14 -14.87 -17.29
C GLU A 111 3.51 -14.21 -17.40
N GLU A 112 4.42 -14.74 -18.23
CA GLU A 112 5.86 -14.42 -18.13
C GLU A 112 6.44 -13.87 -19.45
N CYS A 113 6.03 -14.42 -20.60
CA CYS A 113 6.56 -14.05 -21.91
C CYS A 113 5.83 -12.85 -22.56
N SER A 114 5.61 -11.78 -21.78
CA SER A 114 5.10 -10.46 -22.24
C SER A 114 6.14 -9.37 -21.94
N ASN A 115 5.96 -8.15 -22.46
CA ASN A 115 6.80 -6.99 -22.14
C ASN A 115 6.17 -6.18 -20.99
N PHE A 116 6.56 -6.48 -19.75
CA PHE A 116 6.11 -5.72 -18.59
C PHE A 116 6.97 -4.47 -18.46
N ILE A 117 6.36 -3.29 -18.55
CA ILE A 117 7.06 -2.01 -18.35
C ILE A 117 7.47 -1.91 -16.87
N ARG A 118 8.75 -1.57 -16.64
CA ARG A 118 9.41 -1.60 -15.32
C ARG A 118 10.21 -0.33 -15.01
N VAL A 119 10.35 0.57 -15.99
CA VAL A 119 11.00 1.87 -15.84
C VAL A 119 10.17 2.92 -16.56
N LEU A 120 9.76 3.97 -15.85
CA LEU A 120 9.31 5.25 -16.39
C LEU A 120 10.07 6.34 -15.66
N GLN A 121 10.88 7.12 -16.37
CA GLN A 121 11.78 8.12 -15.76
C GLN A 121 11.88 9.39 -16.62
N PRO A 122 11.94 10.60 -16.02
CA PRO A 122 12.11 11.85 -16.76
C PRO A 122 13.54 11.96 -17.33
N TYR A 123 13.68 11.96 -18.66
CA TYR A 123 14.98 12.10 -19.33
C TYR A 123 15.28 13.57 -19.67
N ASN A 124 14.30 14.32 -20.17
CA ASN A 124 14.39 15.77 -20.37
C ASN A 124 12.99 16.42 -20.49
N GLN A 125 12.94 17.71 -20.83
CA GLN A 125 11.70 18.50 -20.99
C GLN A 125 10.72 18.01 -22.07
N THR A 126 11.09 17.05 -22.95
CA THR A 126 10.21 16.51 -23.99
C THR A 126 10.14 14.98 -24.03
N HIS A 127 11.07 14.29 -23.40
CA HIS A 127 11.21 12.84 -23.47
C HIS A 127 11.34 12.21 -22.08
N LEU A 128 10.77 11.02 -21.96
CA LEU A 128 10.95 10.09 -20.85
C LEU A 128 11.78 8.90 -21.31
N PHE A 129 12.58 8.32 -20.41
CA PHE A 129 13.23 7.04 -20.63
C PHE A 129 12.31 5.92 -20.13
N VAL A 130 12.13 4.88 -20.95
CA VAL A 130 11.19 3.79 -20.67
C VAL A 130 11.85 2.44 -20.92
N CYS A 131 11.65 1.46 -20.04
CA CYS A 131 12.09 0.08 -20.24
C CYS A 131 11.05 -0.94 -19.80
N GLY A 132 11.14 -2.15 -20.36
CA GLY A 132 10.39 -3.31 -19.90
C GLY A 132 11.15 -4.64 -20.11
N THR A 133 10.58 -5.72 -19.57
CA THR A 133 11.17 -7.07 -19.54
C THR A 133 11.38 -7.70 -20.92
N GLY A 134 10.62 -7.26 -21.94
CA GLY A 134 10.75 -7.71 -23.33
C GLY A 134 10.57 -9.22 -23.55
N ALA A 135 9.76 -9.90 -22.72
CA ALA A 135 9.70 -11.36 -22.62
C ALA A 135 11.07 -11.99 -22.32
N PHE A 136 11.63 -11.69 -21.15
CA PHE A 136 12.97 -12.11 -20.70
C PHE A 136 14.11 -11.68 -21.64
N HIS A 137 13.93 -10.55 -22.33
CA HIS A 137 14.94 -9.90 -23.13
C HIS A 137 14.79 -8.37 -22.98
N PRO A 138 15.29 -7.77 -21.88
CA PRO A 138 14.99 -6.39 -21.52
C PRO A 138 15.33 -5.37 -22.60
N ILE A 139 14.39 -4.48 -22.86
CA ILE A 139 14.47 -3.43 -23.90
C ILE A 139 14.12 -2.08 -23.32
N CYS A 140 14.73 -1.02 -23.87
CA CYS A 140 14.42 0.36 -23.53
C CYS A 140 14.17 1.21 -24.77
N SER A 141 13.49 2.34 -24.61
CA SER A 141 13.26 3.36 -25.63
C SER A 141 12.99 4.72 -24.98
N TYR A 142 12.77 5.75 -25.80
CA TYR A 142 12.37 7.08 -25.37
C TYR A 142 10.90 7.31 -25.72
N LEU A 143 10.14 7.90 -24.80
CA LEU A 143 8.73 8.27 -24.98
C LEU A 143 8.63 9.79 -25.08
N GLU A 144 8.22 10.28 -26.25
CA GLU A 144 8.00 11.69 -26.55
C GLU A 144 6.65 12.15 -25.98
N MET A 145 6.70 13.20 -25.15
CA MET A 145 5.58 13.77 -24.38
C MET A 145 5.28 15.24 -24.70
N GLY A 146 6.11 15.89 -25.52
CA GLY A 146 6.09 17.35 -25.69
C GLY A 146 6.57 18.13 -24.46
N LYS A 147 6.63 19.46 -24.57
CA LYS A 147 6.93 20.37 -23.47
C LYS A 147 5.70 20.75 -22.65
N LYS A 148 4.52 20.71 -23.26
CA LYS A 148 3.25 21.10 -22.66
C LYS A 148 2.17 20.05 -22.90
N ALA A 149 1.14 20.05 -22.05
CA ALA A 149 -0.11 19.34 -22.30
C ALA A 149 -0.76 19.73 -23.65
N GLU A 150 -0.65 21.00 -24.04
CA GLU A 150 -1.12 21.57 -25.32
C GLU A 150 -0.58 20.82 -26.55
N ASP A 151 0.69 20.41 -26.52
CA ASP A 151 1.39 19.76 -27.64
C ASP A 151 0.77 18.39 -27.99
N ASN A 152 0.07 17.78 -27.03
CA ASN A 152 -0.68 16.53 -27.14
C ASN A 152 0.09 15.26 -27.55
N ILE A 153 1.41 15.36 -27.75
CA ILE A 153 2.29 14.27 -28.16
C ILE A 153 2.29 13.14 -27.11
N PHE A 154 2.15 11.91 -27.58
CA PHE A 154 2.34 10.69 -26.79
C PHE A 154 2.82 9.59 -27.74
N ARG A 155 4.14 9.47 -27.92
CA ARG A 155 4.74 8.62 -28.96
C ARG A 155 6.02 7.93 -28.51
N LEU A 156 6.11 6.62 -28.72
CA LEU A 156 7.35 5.87 -28.53
C LEU A 156 8.32 6.09 -29.70
N ALA A 157 9.61 6.22 -29.41
CA ALA A 157 10.67 6.28 -30.40
C ALA A 157 10.87 4.91 -31.09
N SER A 158 11.27 4.93 -32.36
CA SER A 158 11.53 3.72 -33.14
C SER A 158 12.94 3.15 -32.96
N HIS A 159 13.78 3.81 -32.14
CA HIS A 159 15.10 3.32 -31.74
C HIS A 159 14.98 2.61 -30.39
N PHE A 160 15.46 1.36 -30.33
CA PHE A 160 15.43 0.54 -29.13
C PHE A 160 16.85 0.32 -28.60
N GLU A 161 17.02 0.51 -27.30
CA GLU A 161 18.25 0.21 -26.59
C GLU A 161 18.18 -1.14 -25.86
N ASN A 162 19.36 -1.71 -25.59
CA ASN A 162 19.51 -2.83 -24.66
C ASN A 162 19.13 -2.38 -23.24
N GLY A 163 18.20 -3.13 -22.61
CA GLY A 163 17.73 -2.91 -21.24
C GLY A 163 18.45 -3.71 -20.17
N ARG A 164 19.44 -4.54 -20.50
CA ARG A 164 20.22 -5.34 -19.54
C ARG A 164 20.84 -4.45 -18.45
N GLY A 165 20.49 -4.70 -17.19
CA GLY A 165 20.93 -3.89 -16.04
C GLY A 165 20.15 -2.58 -15.84
N LYS A 166 19.25 -2.22 -16.76
CA LYS A 166 18.31 -1.08 -16.65
C LYS A 166 16.92 -1.54 -16.19
N SER A 167 16.47 -2.69 -16.70
CA SER A 167 15.20 -3.35 -16.39
C SER A 167 15.45 -4.84 -16.05
N PRO A 168 14.68 -5.46 -15.15
CA PRO A 168 14.77 -6.89 -14.87
C PRO A 168 14.38 -7.74 -16.08
N TYR A 169 14.88 -8.99 -16.09
CA TYR A 169 14.48 -10.03 -17.03
C TYR A 169 13.12 -10.65 -16.66
N ASP A 170 12.94 -10.95 -15.37
CA ASP A 170 11.75 -11.62 -14.84
C ASP A 170 10.72 -10.59 -14.35
N PRO A 171 9.44 -10.65 -14.78
CA PRO A 171 8.43 -9.67 -14.39
C PRO A 171 8.05 -9.75 -12.90
N LYS A 172 8.34 -10.87 -12.23
CA LYS A 172 8.07 -11.09 -10.79
C LYS A 172 9.26 -10.63 -9.92
N MET A 173 10.30 -10.04 -10.50
CA MET A 173 11.47 -9.48 -9.80
C MET A 173 11.27 -8.01 -9.42
N LEU A 174 11.45 -7.70 -8.13
CA LEU A 174 11.48 -6.32 -7.63
C LEU A 174 12.80 -5.62 -8.02
N SER A 175 12.66 -4.51 -8.74
CA SER A 175 13.73 -3.65 -9.23
C SER A 175 13.39 -2.18 -9.02
N ALA A 176 14.36 -1.34 -8.71
CA ALA A 176 14.17 0.10 -8.56
C ALA A 176 15.09 0.88 -9.53
N SER A 177 14.67 2.08 -9.95
CA SER A 177 15.43 2.92 -10.89
C SER A 177 15.25 4.41 -10.59
N LEU A 178 16.28 5.22 -10.91
CA LEU A 178 16.27 6.67 -10.79
C LEU A 178 17.18 7.30 -11.86
N LEU A 179 16.69 8.31 -12.58
CA LEU A 179 17.39 8.99 -13.67
C LEU A 179 17.78 10.41 -13.26
N ILE A 180 19.09 10.72 -13.25
CA ILE A 180 19.63 12.01 -12.82
C ILE A 180 20.72 12.43 -13.81
N ASP A 181 20.67 13.68 -14.28
CA ASP A 181 21.69 14.29 -15.17
C ASP A 181 22.02 13.46 -16.42
N GLY A 182 21.05 12.66 -16.91
CA GLY A 182 21.20 11.73 -18.04
C GLY A 182 21.71 10.33 -17.66
N GLU A 183 22.15 10.12 -16.42
CA GLU A 183 22.59 8.81 -15.91
C GLU A 183 21.47 8.05 -15.21
N LEU A 184 21.19 6.83 -15.66
CA LEU A 184 20.23 5.92 -15.01
C LEU A 184 20.92 5.07 -13.96
N TYR A 185 20.54 5.29 -12.70
CA TYR A 185 20.84 4.42 -11.56
C TYR A 185 19.77 3.34 -11.46
N SER A 186 20.16 2.08 -11.27
CA SER A 186 19.21 0.96 -11.24
C SER A 186 19.69 -0.21 -10.36
N GLY A 187 18.78 -0.77 -9.56
CA GLY A 187 18.99 -2.00 -8.80
C GLY A 187 18.18 -3.13 -9.43
N THR A 188 18.83 -4.11 -10.05
CA THR A 188 18.18 -5.20 -10.79
C THR A 188 19.13 -6.38 -11.09
N SER A 189 18.66 -7.45 -11.75
CA SER A 189 19.54 -8.47 -12.33
C SER A 189 20.03 -8.07 -13.73
N ALA A 190 21.26 -8.47 -14.06
CA ALA A 190 21.80 -8.39 -15.41
C ALA A 190 21.91 -9.76 -16.09
N ASP A 191 21.11 -10.74 -15.68
CA ASP A 191 21.04 -12.06 -16.30
C ASP A 191 19.62 -12.66 -16.28
N PHE A 192 19.39 -13.58 -17.22
CA PHE A 192 18.15 -14.33 -17.37
C PHE A 192 17.81 -15.20 -16.15
N MET A 193 18.82 -15.71 -15.42
CA MET A 193 18.59 -16.63 -14.29
C MET A 193 18.26 -15.92 -12.98
N GLY A 194 18.32 -14.58 -12.92
CA GLY A 194 18.14 -13.81 -11.69
C GLY A 194 19.20 -14.15 -10.64
N ARG A 195 20.49 -14.07 -11.01
CA ARG A 195 21.64 -14.38 -10.14
C ARG A 195 22.73 -13.30 -10.18
N ASP A 196 22.84 -12.57 -11.29
CA ASP A 196 23.75 -11.44 -11.46
C ASP A 196 23.10 -10.13 -11.00
N PHE A 197 22.71 -10.06 -9.74
CA PHE A 197 22.18 -8.84 -9.12
C PHE A 197 23.28 -7.78 -8.98
N ALA A 198 22.96 -6.54 -9.32
CA ALA A 198 23.84 -5.41 -9.07
C ALA A 198 23.07 -4.09 -8.96
N ILE A 199 23.73 -3.12 -8.34
CA ILE A 199 23.38 -1.70 -8.48
C ILE A 199 24.24 -1.13 -9.59
N PHE A 200 23.63 -0.58 -10.63
CA PHE A 200 24.26 -0.06 -11.84
C PHE A 200 24.14 1.46 -11.95
N ARG A 201 25.05 2.07 -12.72
CA ARG A 201 24.84 3.36 -13.39
C ARG A 201 25.11 3.22 -14.89
N THR A 202 24.19 3.73 -15.71
CA THR A 202 24.20 3.59 -17.18
C THR A 202 23.73 4.89 -17.86
N LEU A 203 23.60 4.88 -19.19
CA LEU A 203 23.19 6.01 -20.08
C LEU A 203 24.15 7.20 -20.21
N GLY A 204 24.95 7.54 -19.20
CA GLY A 204 25.94 8.63 -19.29
C GLY A 204 27.08 8.37 -20.28
N ASP A 205 27.85 9.41 -20.58
CA ASP A 205 29.07 9.37 -21.42
C ASP A 205 30.19 8.47 -20.84
N GLN A 206 30.05 8.04 -19.59
CA GLN A 206 31.03 7.24 -18.87
C GLN A 206 30.79 5.74 -19.02
N HIS A 207 31.83 4.94 -18.78
CA HIS A 207 31.68 3.49 -18.77
C HIS A 207 30.72 3.06 -17.63
N PRO A 208 29.76 2.14 -17.88
CA PRO A 208 28.83 1.68 -16.86
C PRO A 208 29.51 1.18 -15.60
N VAL A 209 29.08 1.70 -14.45
CA VAL A 209 29.58 1.35 -13.11
C VAL A 209 28.63 0.33 -12.48
N ARG A 210 29.14 -0.69 -11.77
CA ARG A 210 28.31 -1.64 -11.02
C ARG A 210 28.87 -2.05 -9.66
N THR A 211 28.07 -2.69 -8.81
CA THR A 211 28.60 -3.40 -7.63
C THR A 211 29.47 -4.59 -8.05
N GLU A 212 30.36 -5.03 -7.15
CA GLU A 212 31.15 -6.23 -7.37
C GLU A 212 30.25 -7.47 -7.60
N GLN A 213 30.76 -8.39 -8.41
CA GLN A 213 30.01 -9.54 -8.92
C GLN A 213 30.39 -10.80 -8.14
N HIS A 214 29.39 -11.61 -7.78
CA HIS A 214 29.55 -12.86 -7.02
C HIS A 214 30.16 -12.72 -5.60
N ASP A 215 30.13 -11.53 -5.00
CA ASP A 215 30.53 -11.30 -3.61
C ASP A 215 29.30 -10.98 -2.74
N SER A 216 28.88 -11.92 -1.91
CA SER A 216 27.69 -11.80 -1.05
C SER A 216 27.83 -10.74 0.05
N ARG A 217 29.04 -10.25 0.34
CA ARG A 217 29.24 -9.09 1.24
C ARG A 217 28.64 -7.83 0.64
N TRP A 218 28.68 -7.70 -0.68
CA TRP A 218 28.09 -6.56 -1.40
C TRP A 218 26.57 -6.69 -1.47
N LEU A 219 26.06 -7.76 -2.06
CA LEU A 219 24.62 -8.01 -2.26
C LEU A 219 24.33 -9.52 -2.20
N ASN A 220 23.32 -9.93 -1.42
CA ASN A 220 22.99 -11.36 -1.22
C ASN A 220 21.54 -11.67 -1.62
N ASP A 221 21.31 -11.93 -2.92
CA ASP A 221 19.96 -12.11 -3.51
C ASP A 221 18.98 -10.96 -3.18
N PRO A 222 19.33 -9.70 -3.52
CA PRO A 222 18.55 -8.52 -3.14
C PRO A 222 17.22 -8.41 -3.89
N ARG A 223 16.27 -7.73 -3.27
CA ARG A 223 15.02 -7.22 -3.85
C ARG A 223 14.98 -5.71 -3.61
N PHE A 224 15.04 -4.93 -4.68
CA PHE A 224 15.16 -3.47 -4.61
C PHE A 224 13.79 -2.81 -4.53
N VAL A 225 13.65 -1.86 -3.61
CA VAL A 225 12.38 -1.19 -3.27
C VAL A 225 12.38 0.26 -3.75
N GLY A 226 13.46 1.02 -3.48
CA GLY A 226 13.54 2.44 -3.86
C GLY A 226 14.96 2.95 -4.06
N ILE A 227 15.10 4.02 -4.85
CA ILE A 227 16.36 4.75 -5.08
C ILE A 227 16.04 6.23 -5.02
N HIS A 228 16.79 7.01 -4.23
CA HIS A 228 16.55 8.44 -4.04
C HIS A 228 17.86 9.23 -3.95
N LEU A 229 17.88 10.43 -4.55
CA LEU A 229 18.93 11.43 -4.33
C LEU A 229 18.64 12.19 -3.02
N VAL A 230 19.64 12.29 -2.14
CA VAL A 230 19.57 13.17 -0.96
C VAL A 230 20.86 13.99 -0.89
N PRO A 231 20.80 15.33 -0.96
CA PRO A 231 21.96 16.20 -0.79
C PRO A 231 22.57 16.07 0.61
N GLU A 232 23.89 16.02 0.68
CA GLU A 232 24.63 15.94 1.96
C GLU A 232 25.04 17.34 2.47
N SER A 233 25.31 18.28 1.55
CA SER A 233 25.72 19.65 1.85
C SER A 233 25.12 20.65 0.84
N ASP A 234 25.65 21.87 0.76
CA ASP A 234 25.32 22.85 -0.30
C ASP A 234 26.23 22.71 -1.54
N ASN A 235 27.19 21.77 -1.52
CA ASN A 235 28.05 21.41 -2.65
C ASN A 235 27.54 20.10 -3.29
N PRO A 236 27.10 20.10 -4.56
CA PRO A 236 26.66 18.87 -5.26
C PRO A 236 27.74 17.78 -5.43
N GLU A 237 29.02 18.09 -5.17
CA GLU A 237 30.08 17.06 -5.09
C GLU A 237 29.91 16.13 -3.88
N ASP A 238 29.17 16.57 -2.85
CA ASP A 238 28.84 15.78 -1.66
C ASP A 238 27.53 14.97 -1.82
N ASP A 239 26.80 15.10 -2.96
CA ASP A 239 25.50 14.44 -3.21
C ASP A 239 25.56 12.91 -3.14
N LYS A 240 24.56 12.31 -2.49
CA LYS A 240 24.46 10.85 -2.34
C LYS A 240 23.17 10.28 -2.91
N ILE A 241 23.31 9.10 -3.51
CA ILE A 241 22.21 8.23 -3.90
C ILE A 241 22.02 7.20 -2.79
N PHE A 242 20.83 7.18 -2.19
CA PHE A 242 20.42 6.18 -1.21
C PHE A 242 19.54 5.12 -1.86
N LEU A 243 19.77 3.86 -1.50
CA LEU A 243 19.05 2.70 -2.05
C LEU A 243 18.42 1.90 -0.93
N PHE A 244 17.14 1.57 -1.08
CA PHE A 244 16.37 0.78 -0.13
C PHE A 244 16.08 -0.58 -0.75
N PHE A 245 16.44 -1.64 -0.04
CA PHE A 245 16.29 -3.01 -0.52
C PHE A 245 16.22 -3.98 0.66
N LYS A 246 15.79 -5.21 0.40
CA LYS A 246 15.99 -6.35 1.31
C LYS A 246 16.85 -7.41 0.67
N GLU A 247 17.61 -8.15 1.47
CA GLU A 247 18.50 -9.22 1.02
C GLU A 247 18.48 -10.39 2.01
N ASN A 248 19.02 -11.55 1.62
CA ASN A 248 19.29 -12.62 2.58
C ASN A 248 20.41 -12.20 3.53
N ALA A 249 20.25 -12.47 4.84
CA ALA A 249 21.27 -12.19 5.85
C ALA A 249 22.61 -12.85 5.52
N MET A 250 23.72 -12.19 5.88
CA MET A 250 25.06 -12.74 5.64
C MET A 250 25.34 -13.91 6.60
N ASP A 251 26.17 -14.88 6.20
CA ASP A 251 26.47 -16.02 7.09
C ASP A 251 27.09 -15.51 8.41
N GLY A 252 26.50 -15.94 9.53
CA GLY A 252 26.87 -15.49 10.88
C GLY A 252 26.21 -14.19 11.34
N GLU A 253 25.41 -13.51 10.52
CA GLU A 253 24.60 -12.33 10.90
C GLU A 253 23.29 -12.73 11.58
N HIS A 254 22.77 -13.94 11.29
CA HIS A 254 21.59 -14.51 11.93
C HIS A 254 21.64 -16.04 12.02
N THR A 255 20.87 -16.63 12.93
CA THR A 255 20.77 -18.09 13.11
C THR A 255 19.74 -18.71 12.15
N GLY A 256 20.09 -18.75 10.86
CA GLY A 256 19.28 -19.36 9.80
C GLY A 256 19.14 -18.47 8.57
N LYS A 257 18.31 -18.92 7.61
CA LYS A 257 17.94 -18.10 6.45
C LYS A 257 16.90 -17.07 6.86
N ALA A 258 17.35 -15.87 7.19
CA ALA A 258 16.50 -14.71 7.43
C ALA A 258 16.68 -13.68 6.30
N THR A 259 15.58 -13.07 5.87
CA THR A 259 15.62 -11.81 5.12
C THR A 259 15.98 -10.68 6.07
N ILE A 260 16.64 -9.62 5.58
CA ILE A 260 16.86 -8.38 6.32
C ILE A 260 16.74 -7.16 5.41
N ALA A 261 16.13 -6.10 5.94
CA ALA A 261 16.07 -4.80 5.29
C ALA A 261 17.42 -4.06 5.37
N ARG A 262 17.77 -3.36 4.30
CA ARG A 262 19.00 -2.58 4.14
C ARG A 262 18.71 -1.19 3.60
N ILE A 263 19.53 -0.24 4.03
CA ILE A 263 19.77 1.01 3.33
C ILE A 263 21.22 1.02 2.83
N GLY A 264 21.42 1.35 1.56
CA GLY A 264 22.73 1.59 0.94
C GLY A 264 22.95 3.07 0.62
N GLN A 265 24.22 3.49 0.55
CA GLN A 265 24.63 4.78 0.01
C GLN A 265 25.67 4.63 -1.11
N LEU A 266 25.63 5.54 -2.08
CA LEU A 266 26.64 5.78 -3.12
C LEU A 266 26.88 7.30 -3.23
N CYS A 267 28.10 7.71 -3.56
CA CYS A 267 28.35 9.08 -3.99
C CYS A 267 27.97 9.26 -5.46
N LYS A 268 27.22 10.32 -5.79
CA LYS A 268 26.76 10.62 -7.15
C LYS A 268 27.92 10.69 -8.15
N ASN A 269 29.04 11.30 -7.74
CA ASN A 269 30.24 11.51 -8.56
C ASN A 269 31.28 10.37 -8.47
N ASP A 270 30.92 9.18 -7.99
CA ASP A 270 31.80 8.00 -8.01
C ASP A 270 32.09 7.58 -9.47
N MET A 271 33.37 7.46 -9.81
CA MET A 271 33.88 7.16 -11.16
C MET A 271 34.55 5.78 -11.22
N GLY A 272 34.43 5.00 -10.15
CA GLY A 272 35.21 3.79 -9.91
C GLY A 272 36.67 4.06 -9.57
N GLY A 273 37.42 2.98 -9.31
CA GLY A 273 38.84 3.05 -8.99
C GLY A 273 39.73 2.97 -10.25
N HIS A 274 40.98 3.39 -10.12
CA HIS A 274 41.93 3.46 -11.26
C HIS A 274 42.62 2.12 -11.59
N ARG A 275 42.81 1.24 -10.61
CA ARG A 275 43.50 -0.07 -10.76
C ARG A 275 42.64 -1.22 -10.25
N SER A 276 42.30 -1.15 -8.96
CA SER A 276 41.26 -1.96 -8.33
C SER A 276 39.90 -1.25 -8.51
N LEU A 277 38.81 -2.01 -8.50
CA LEU A 277 37.43 -1.50 -8.68
C LEU A 277 37.23 -0.64 -9.95
N VAL A 278 37.95 -0.93 -11.03
CA VAL A 278 37.68 -0.35 -12.36
C VAL A 278 36.25 -0.71 -12.79
N ASN A 279 35.49 0.31 -13.20
CA ASN A 279 34.07 0.25 -13.54
C ASN A 279 33.20 -0.40 -12.43
N LYS A 280 33.62 -0.27 -11.16
CA LYS A 280 32.84 -0.66 -9.99
C LYS A 280 32.78 0.47 -8.98
N TRP A 281 31.71 0.53 -8.20
CA TRP A 281 31.58 1.52 -7.13
C TRP A 281 32.76 1.45 -6.15
N THR A 282 33.19 2.58 -5.62
CA THR A 282 34.22 2.71 -4.59
C THR A 282 33.68 3.29 -3.28
N THR A 283 32.51 3.92 -3.33
CA THR A 283 31.84 4.61 -2.22
C THR A 283 30.65 3.85 -1.63
N PHE A 284 30.36 2.66 -2.15
CA PHE A 284 29.24 1.81 -1.71
C PHE A 284 29.39 1.36 -0.26
N LEU A 285 28.39 1.68 0.56
CA LEU A 285 28.20 1.12 1.90
C LEU A 285 26.72 0.74 2.11
N LYS A 286 26.46 -0.28 2.93
CA LYS A 286 25.11 -0.68 3.38
C LYS A 286 25.03 -0.85 4.90
N ALA A 287 23.86 -0.58 5.48
CA ALA A 287 23.54 -0.80 6.89
C ALA A 287 22.22 -1.56 7.03
N ARG A 288 22.02 -2.35 8.11
CA ARG A 288 20.70 -2.92 8.43
C ARG A 288 19.74 -1.79 8.78
N LEU A 289 18.53 -1.83 8.23
CA LEU A 289 17.41 -0.99 8.62
C LEU A 289 16.52 -1.84 9.53
N THR A 290 16.29 -1.42 10.78
CA THR A 290 15.59 -2.24 11.77
C THR A 290 14.22 -1.65 12.08
N CYS A 291 13.18 -2.46 11.98
CA CYS A 291 11.84 -2.16 12.49
C CYS A 291 11.44 -3.30 13.44
N SER A 292 11.31 -3.02 14.74
CA SER A 292 10.94 -4.01 15.76
C SER A 292 10.10 -3.40 16.88
N VAL A 293 9.24 -4.21 17.48
CA VAL A 293 8.53 -3.90 18.72
C VAL A 293 9.31 -4.52 19.89
N PRO A 294 9.81 -3.74 20.85
CA PRO A 294 10.47 -4.26 22.03
C PRO A 294 9.54 -5.13 22.88
N GLY A 295 9.91 -6.39 23.12
CA GLY A 295 9.10 -7.31 23.91
C GLY A 295 9.36 -7.21 25.41
N VAL A 296 8.33 -7.44 26.23
CA VAL A 296 8.40 -7.38 27.71
C VAL A 296 9.44 -8.31 28.34
N ASN A 297 9.84 -9.37 27.63
CA ASN A 297 10.87 -10.33 28.06
C ASN A 297 12.26 -10.02 27.48
N GLY A 298 12.46 -8.86 26.85
CA GLY A 298 13.71 -8.51 26.16
C GLY A 298 13.94 -9.23 24.82
N ILE A 299 12.88 -9.82 24.24
CA ILE A 299 12.89 -10.43 22.91
C ILE A 299 12.06 -9.55 21.98
N ASP A 300 12.71 -8.92 21.01
CA ASP A 300 12.08 -8.02 20.03
C ASP A 300 11.30 -8.80 18.95
N THR A 301 10.09 -8.32 18.64
CA THR A 301 9.33 -8.78 17.47
C THR A 301 9.77 -7.97 16.25
N HIS A 302 10.56 -8.59 15.36
CA HIS A 302 11.09 -7.94 14.17
C HIS A 302 10.16 -8.02 12.95
N PHE A 303 10.19 -6.96 12.14
CA PHE A 303 9.57 -6.85 10.82
C PHE A 303 10.69 -6.58 9.82
N ASP A 304 11.32 -7.64 9.28
CA ASP A 304 12.50 -7.55 8.41
C ASP A 304 12.17 -7.51 6.90
N GLU A 305 10.93 -7.83 6.52
CA GLU A 305 10.48 -7.77 5.12
C GLU A 305 10.11 -6.34 4.71
N LEU A 306 11.08 -5.53 4.31
CA LEU A 306 10.80 -4.23 3.66
C LEU A 306 9.89 -4.42 2.44
N GLN A 307 8.84 -3.62 2.30
CA GLN A 307 7.93 -3.63 1.14
C GLN A 307 7.97 -2.32 0.35
N ASP A 308 7.95 -1.18 1.05
CA ASP A 308 7.85 0.14 0.42
C ASP A 308 8.55 1.24 1.26
N VAL A 309 8.96 2.35 0.63
CA VAL A 309 9.67 3.47 1.26
C VAL A 309 9.25 4.81 0.66
N PHE A 310 8.72 5.70 1.52
CA PHE A 310 8.32 7.07 1.17
C PHE A 310 9.25 8.11 1.81
N LEU A 311 9.83 8.98 0.99
CA LEU A 311 10.66 10.12 1.45
C LEU A 311 9.81 11.40 1.48
N MET A 312 9.46 11.84 2.69
CA MET A 312 8.76 13.09 2.90
C MET A 312 9.74 14.27 2.97
N SER A 313 9.67 15.15 1.97
CA SER A 313 10.45 16.38 1.89
C SER A 313 10.27 17.26 3.13
N SER A 314 11.39 17.72 3.70
CA SER A 314 11.41 18.69 4.81
C SER A 314 11.75 20.10 4.30
N LYS A 315 11.66 21.10 5.19
CA LYS A 315 12.14 22.48 4.89
C LYS A 315 13.65 22.54 4.59
N ASP A 316 14.40 21.55 5.06
CA ASP A 316 15.77 21.27 4.66
C ASP A 316 15.78 20.00 3.78
N PRO A 317 16.11 20.09 2.47
CA PRO A 317 16.15 18.93 1.57
C PRO A 317 17.27 17.96 1.90
N LYS A 318 18.25 18.35 2.74
CA LYS A 318 19.30 17.46 3.23
C LYS A 318 18.76 16.50 4.29
N ASN A 319 17.65 16.83 4.96
CA ASN A 319 17.09 16.05 6.07
C ASN A 319 15.59 15.71 5.86
N PRO A 320 15.23 14.93 4.82
CA PRO A 320 13.90 14.35 4.70
C PRO A 320 13.60 13.38 5.86
N LEU A 321 12.31 13.16 6.11
CA LEU A 321 11.82 12.06 6.93
C LEU A 321 11.52 10.86 6.03
N ILE A 322 11.95 9.68 6.44
CA ILE A 322 11.73 8.43 5.71
C ILE A 322 10.68 7.62 6.45
N TYR A 323 9.59 7.28 5.79
CA TYR A 323 8.67 6.24 6.25
C TYR A 323 8.95 4.98 5.45
N ALA A 324 8.89 3.82 6.10
CA ALA A 324 9.06 2.54 5.43
C ALA A 324 8.08 1.50 5.98
N VAL A 325 7.53 0.71 5.06
CA VAL A 325 6.59 -0.38 5.32
C VAL A 325 7.36 -1.68 5.44
N PHE A 326 7.10 -2.42 6.51
CA PHE A 326 7.70 -3.72 6.78
C PHE A 326 6.61 -4.76 7.07
N THR A 327 6.87 -6.00 6.70
CA THR A 327 6.07 -7.15 7.16
C THR A 327 6.95 -8.15 7.91
N THR A 328 6.31 -9.16 8.51
CA THR A 328 6.96 -10.31 9.12
C THR A 328 7.45 -11.30 8.05
N SER A 329 8.65 -11.87 8.20
CA SER A 329 9.14 -12.99 7.38
C SER A 329 8.46 -14.34 7.71
N SER A 330 7.41 -14.34 8.54
CA SER A 330 6.72 -15.56 8.96
C SER A 330 5.45 -15.79 8.14
N ASN A 331 5.43 -16.90 7.40
CA ASN A 331 4.25 -17.36 6.66
C ASN A 331 3.08 -17.80 7.57
N ILE A 332 3.30 -17.90 8.89
CA ILE A 332 2.28 -18.28 9.88
C ILE A 332 1.71 -17.05 10.59
N PHE A 333 2.56 -16.07 10.91
CA PHE A 333 2.17 -14.84 11.60
C PHE A 333 2.19 -13.66 10.64
N LYS A 334 1.05 -13.36 9.99
CA LYS A 334 0.87 -12.11 9.26
C LYS A 334 0.94 -10.93 10.23
N GLY A 335 1.98 -10.10 10.06
CA GLY A 335 2.12 -8.81 10.72
C GLY A 335 2.67 -7.77 9.75
N SER A 336 2.27 -6.52 9.96
CA SER A 336 2.78 -5.35 9.23
C SER A 336 3.10 -4.21 10.18
N ALA A 337 4.11 -3.41 9.85
CA ALA A 337 4.52 -2.24 10.62
C ALA A 337 4.93 -1.09 9.71
N VAL A 338 4.71 0.14 10.17
CA VAL A 338 5.32 1.35 9.58
C VAL A 338 6.34 1.89 10.56
N CYS A 339 7.58 2.04 10.12
CA CYS A 339 8.65 2.69 10.89
C CYS A 339 9.06 4.01 10.23
N MET A 340 9.33 5.03 11.04
CA MET A 340 9.80 6.35 10.62
C MET A 340 11.27 6.53 11.01
N TYR A 341 12.10 7.08 10.12
CA TYR A 341 13.53 7.30 10.29
C TYR A 341 13.92 8.73 9.91
N ASN A 342 15.02 9.24 10.45
CA ASN A 342 15.62 10.52 10.06
C ASN A 342 17.00 10.32 9.42
N MET A 343 17.38 11.22 8.50
CA MET A 343 18.67 11.15 7.82
C MET A 343 19.88 11.41 8.73
N ALA A 344 19.72 12.09 9.87
CA ALA A 344 20.83 12.36 10.79
C ALA A 344 21.33 11.08 11.49
N ASP A 345 20.43 10.16 11.85
CA ASP A 345 20.77 8.85 12.42
C ASP A 345 21.34 7.90 11.36
N ILE A 346 20.79 7.91 10.14
CA ILE A 346 21.34 7.18 8.98
C ILE A 346 22.79 7.61 8.69
N ARG A 347 23.05 8.93 8.65
CA ARG A 347 24.41 9.48 8.52
C ARG A 347 25.32 9.05 9.67
N ARG A 348 24.83 9.07 10.91
CA ARG A 348 25.59 8.62 12.09
C ARG A 348 25.99 7.14 11.98
N VAL A 349 25.15 6.30 11.38
CA VAL A 349 25.45 4.88 11.14
C VAL A 349 26.49 4.69 10.04
N PHE A 350 26.41 5.39 8.92
CA PHE A 350 27.47 5.37 7.89
C PHE A 350 28.79 5.99 8.36
N LEU A 351 28.74 6.89 9.36
CA LEU A 351 29.90 7.39 10.12
C LEU A 351 30.30 6.50 11.31
N GLY A 352 29.59 5.40 11.57
CA GLY A 352 29.87 4.43 12.63
C GLY A 352 30.97 3.40 12.30
N PRO A 353 31.13 2.33 13.10
CA PRO A 353 32.08 1.25 12.80
C PRO A 353 31.62 0.39 11.62
N TYR A 354 32.58 -0.01 10.77
CA TYR A 354 32.36 -1.01 9.71
C TYR A 354 32.16 -2.41 10.33
N ALA A 355 31.36 -3.24 9.69
CA ALA A 355 31.23 -4.66 10.03
C ALA A 355 32.42 -5.45 9.49
N HIS A 356 32.97 -6.33 10.31
CA HIS A 356 34.13 -7.14 10.01
C HIS A 356 33.91 -8.58 10.48
N ARG A 357 34.48 -9.56 9.77
CA ARG A 357 34.34 -10.99 10.06
C ARG A 357 35.69 -11.68 9.81
N ASP A 358 36.47 -11.79 10.87
CA ASP A 358 37.77 -12.49 10.90
C ASP A 358 37.93 -13.16 12.28
N GLY A 359 38.84 -14.13 12.38
CA GLY A 359 39.04 -14.95 13.57
C GLY A 359 38.16 -16.22 13.62
N PRO A 360 38.45 -17.14 14.57
CA PRO A 360 38.00 -18.53 14.51
C PRO A 360 36.51 -18.76 14.76
N THR A 361 35.77 -17.77 15.26
CA THR A 361 34.31 -17.86 15.50
C THR A 361 33.46 -17.45 14.30
N TYR A 362 34.05 -16.81 13.27
CA TYR A 362 33.36 -16.31 12.08
C TYR A 362 32.13 -15.42 12.35
N GLN A 363 32.10 -14.75 13.51
CA GLN A 363 31.02 -13.82 13.87
C GLN A 363 31.29 -12.40 13.31
N TRP A 364 30.21 -11.65 13.05
CA TRP A 364 30.33 -10.24 12.67
C TRP A 364 30.57 -9.36 13.89
N VAL A 365 31.62 -8.55 13.83
CA VAL A 365 32.11 -7.69 14.91
C VAL A 365 32.40 -6.27 14.39
N PRO A 366 32.41 -5.23 15.25
CA PRO A 366 32.81 -3.89 14.82
C PRO A 366 34.32 -3.87 14.54
N PHE A 367 34.72 -3.36 13.37
CA PHE A 367 36.13 -3.27 12.98
C PHE A 367 36.95 -2.42 13.96
N GLN A 368 37.94 -3.04 14.62
CA GLN A 368 38.83 -2.39 15.60
C GLN A 368 40.16 -1.89 15.00
N GLY A 369 40.45 -2.20 13.74
CA GLY A 369 41.69 -1.80 13.08
C GLY A 369 41.71 -0.33 12.65
N ARG A 370 42.83 0.10 12.06
CA ARG A 370 42.95 1.44 11.47
C ARG A 370 42.15 1.52 10.17
N VAL A 371 41.13 2.39 10.15
CA VAL A 371 40.45 2.81 8.91
C VAL A 371 41.39 3.72 8.11
N PRO A 372 41.51 3.55 6.77
CA PRO A 372 42.38 4.37 5.93
C PRO A 372 41.78 5.77 5.65
N TYR A 373 42.57 6.67 5.03
CA TYR A 373 42.16 8.04 4.72
C TYR A 373 42.35 8.35 3.21
N PRO A 374 41.38 9.01 2.54
CA PRO A 374 40.10 9.47 3.06
C PRO A 374 39.18 8.29 3.41
N ARG A 375 38.19 8.55 4.27
CA ARG A 375 37.36 7.48 4.84
C ARG A 375 36.53 6.81 3.73
N PRO A 376 36.58 5.46 3.58
CA PRO A 376 35.74 4.72 2.64
C PRO A 376 34.25 5.10 2.75
N GLY A 377 33.62 5.43 1.62
CA GLY A 377 32.25 5.97 1.56
C GLY A 377 32.11 7.49 1.69
N THR A 378 33.23 8.23 1.73
CA THR A 378 33.27 9.70 1.56
C THR A 378 33.38 10.04 0.07
N CYS A 379 32.68 11.08 -0.37
CA CYS A 379 32.67 11.52 -1.77
C CYS A 379 33.93 12.38 -2.07
N PRO A 380 34.53 12.27 -3.27
CA PRO A 380 35.57 13.21 -3.71
C PRO A 380 34.95 14.60 -3.86
N SER A 381 35.51 15.59 -3.16
CA SER A 381 34.86 16.89 -2.97
C SER A 381 35.88 17.96 -2.59
N LYS A 382 35.60 19.20 -2.99
CA LYS A 382 36.34 20.39 -2.53
C LYS A 382 36.03 20.73 -1.06
N THR A 383 34.91 20.24 -0.53
CA THR A 383 34.52 20.39 0.87
C THR A 383 35.26 19.39 1.77
N PHE A 384 35.38 18.13 1.32
CA PHE A 384 35.86 17.01 2.14
C PHE A 384 36.75 16.04 1.34
N GLY A 385 37.78 15.48 2.00
CA GLY A 385 38.68 14.49 1.41
C GLY A 385 39.85 15.08 0.64
N GLY A 386 39.62 16.07 -0.23
CA GLY A 386 40.69 16.75 -0.98
C GLY A 386 41.20 15.99 -2.21
N PHE A 387 40.34 15.17 -2.83
CA PHE A 387 40.59 14.47 -4.09
C PHE A 387 39.51 14.90 -5.09
N ASP A 388 39.88 15.17 -6.34
CA ASP A 388 38.93 15.57 -7.39
C ASP A 388 38.19 14.36 -8.02
N SER A 389 38.68 13.13 -7.87
CA SER A 389 38.01 11.91 -8.34
C SER A 389 38.24 10.69 -7.45
N THR A 390 37.32 9.71 -7.50
CA THR A 390 37.51 8.38 -6.88
C THR A 390 38.68 7.60 -7.48
N LYS A 391 39.11 7.96 -8.70
CA LYS A 391 40.27 7.36 -9.37
C LYS A 391 41.60 7.75 -8.71
N ASP A 392 41.62 8.86 -7.98
CA ASP A 392 42.81 9.37 -7.29
C ASP A 392 42.94 8.82 -5.86
N LEU A 393 41.96 8.01 -5.40
CA LEU A 393 41.95 7.42 -4.07
C LEU A 393 43.11 6.41 -3.89
N PRO A 394 43.78 6.40 -2.71
CA PRO A 394 44.81 5.42 -2.39
C PRO A 394 44.37 3.95 -2.52
N ASP A 395 45.29 3.09 -2.96
CA ASP A 395 45.04 1.65 -3.17
C ASP A 395 44.60 0.92 -1.86
N ASP A 396 44.96 1.42 -0.66
CA ASP A 396 44.50 0.88 0.63
C ASP A 396 43.05 1.28 0.97
N VAL A 397 42.63 2.51 0.65
CA VAL A 397 41.22 2.96 0.74
C VAL A 397 40.34 2.11 -0.17
N ILE A 398 40.74 1.90 -1.43
CA ILE A 398 40.03 1.07 -2.40
C ILE A 398 39.96 -0.40 -1.95
N THR A 399 41.06 -0.94 -1.42
CA THR A 399 41.11 -2.31 -0.90
C THR A 399 40.23 -2.48 0.35
N PHE A 400 40.19 -1.48 1.23
CA PHE A 400 39.33 -1.50 2.41
C PHE A 400 37.85 -1.46 2.03
N ALA A 401 37.45 -0.53 1.15
CA ALA A 401 36.08 -0.38 0.68
C ALA A 401 35.55 -1.69 0.08
N ARG A 402 36.38 -2.35 -0.74
CA ARG A 402 36.08 -3.66 -1.34
C ARG A 402 35.83 -4.76 -0.30
N GLY A 403 36.55 -4.72 0.82
CA GLY A 403 36.46 -5.73 1.88
C GLY A 403 35.33 -5.50 2.89
N HIS A 404 34.92 -4.24 3.09
CA HIS A 404 34.03 -3.81 4.17
C HIS A 404 32.85 -2.94 3.68
N PRO A 405 32.00 -3.42 2.77
CA PRO A 405 30.82 -2.68 2.29
C PRO A 405 29.70 -2.56 3.33
N ALA A 406 29.76 -3.26 4.48
CA ALA A 406 28.71 -3.26 5.49
C ALA A 406 29.09 -2.46 6.75
N MET A 407 28.13 -1.75 7.33
CA MET A 407 28.24 -1.09 8.64
C MET A 407 27.80 -2.04 9.76
N TYR A 408 28.45 -1.98 10.93
CA TYR A 408 28.12 -2.86 12.06
C TYR A 408 26.86 -2.41 12.82
N ASN A 409 26.69 -1.09 13.02
CA ASN A 409 25.51 -0.56 13.70
C ASN A 409 24.28 -0.60 12.77
N PRO A 410 23.10 -1.03 13.25
CA PRO A 410 21.85 -0.86 12.52
C PRO A 410 21.33 0.58 12.60
N VAL A 411 20.46 0.94 11.66
CA VAL A 411 19.61 2.14 11.72
C VAL A 411 18.31 1.78 12.45
N HIS A 412 18.05 2.47 13.57
CA HIS A 412 16.82 2.35 14.36
C HIS A 412 15.79 3.44 14.00
N PRO A 413 14.49 3.21 14.22
CA PRO A 413 13.44 4.19 13.95
C PRO A 413 13.37 5.26 15.05
N ILE A 414 12.72 6.38 14.75
CA ILE A 414 12.46 7.46 15.70
C ILE A 414 11.63 6.92 16.87
N GLY A 415 12.16 7.08 18.09
CA GLY A 415 11.54 6.52 19.30
C GLY A 415 11.81 5.02 19.53
N GLY A 416 12.59 4.35 18.67
CA GLY A 416 13.02 2.96 18.87
C GLY A 416 11.94 1.88 18.68
N ARG A 417 10.79 2.25 18.13
CA ARG A 417 9.61 1.40 17.86
C ARG A 417 8.92 1.83 16.55
N PRO A 418 7.99 1.04 15.98
CA PRO A 418 7.19 1.46 14.85
C PRO A 418 6.17 2.54 15.26
N ILE A 419 5.74 3.35 14.31
CA ILE A 419 4.67 4.35 14.51
C ILE A 419 3.26 3.77 14.30
N MET A 420 3.17 2.59 13.69
CA MET A 420 1.94 1.82 13.51
C MET A 420 2.29 0.33 13.39
N VAL A 421 1.51 -0.53 14.03
CA VAL A 421 1.63 -1.99 13.92
C VAL A 421 0.26 -2.61 13.68
N ARG A 422 0.13 -3.55 12.75
CA ARG A 422 -1.07 -4.37 12.59
C ARG A 422 -0.71 -5.85 12.57
N THR A 423 -1.27 -6.55 13.56
CA THR A 423 -1.32 -8.01 13.69
C THR A 423 -2.80 -8.43 13.67
N ASP A 424 -3.06 -9.74 13.66
CA ASP A 424 -4.41 -10.30 13.86
C ASP A 424 -5.45 -9.84 12.82
N VAL A 425 -4.96 -9.46 11.64
CA VAL A 425 -5.70 -9.15 10.41
C VAL A 425 -5.32 -10.13 9.31
N ASP A 426 -6.22 -10.34 8.36
CA ASP A 426 -6.04 -11.24 7.21
C ASP A 426 -5.15 -10.65 6.10
N TYR A 427 -4.88 -9.35 6.15
CA TYR A 427 -4.09 -8.59 5.19
C TYR A 427 -2.67 -8.20 5.68
N GLN A 428 -1.84 -7.75 4.75
CA GLN A 428 -0.54 -7.13 4.99
C GLN A 428 -0.43 -5.78 4.25
N PHE A 429 0.41 -4.88 4.75
CA PHE A 429 0.71 -3.61 4.08
C PHE A 429 1.63 -3.84 2.87
N SER A 430 1.36 -3.16 1.75
CA SER A 430 2.13 -3.28 0.50
C SER A 430 2.74 -1.96 0.01
N GLN A 431 2.09 -0.83 0.29
CA GLN A 431 2.42 0.50 -0.25
C GLN A 431 2.09 1.62 0.75
N LEU A 432 2.78 2.76 0.69
CA LEU A 432 2.60 3.90 1.58
C LEU A 432 2.93 5.23 0.89
N VAL A 433 2.03 6.21 1.05
CA VAL A 433 2.36 7.63 0.84
C VAL A 433 1.91 8.46 2.04
N VAL A 434 2.56 9.60 2.28
CA VAL A 434 2.27 10.48 3.42
C VAL A 434 2.08 11.92 2.96
N ASP A 435 0.96 12.53 3.33
CA ASP A 435 0.72 13.97 3.16
C ASP A 435 0.95 14.70 4.49
N ARG A 436 1.38 15.97 4.42
CA ARG A 436 1.56 16.85 5.59
C ARG A 436 0.52 17.96 5.55
N VAL A 437 -0.56 17.75 6.28
CA VAL A 437 -1.78 18.56 6.23
C VAL A 437 -1.74 19.66 7.29
N GLU A 438 -2.15 20.87 6.92
CA GLU A 438 -2.40 21.97 7.86
C GLU A 438 -3.85 21.89 8.37
N ALA A 439 -4.03 21.97 9.68
CA ALA A 439 -5.31 21.98 10.40
C ALA A 439 -5.45 23.27 11.24
N GLU A 440 -6.53 23.41 12.00
CA GLU A 440 -6.76 24.59 12.87
C GLU A 440 -5.83 24.62 14.10
N ASP A 441 -5.44 23.45 14.62
CA ASP A 441 -4.63 23.26 15.82
C ASP A 441 -3.14 22.92 15.54
N GLY A 442 -2.76 22.62 14.30
CA GLY A 442 -1.37 22.30 13.97
C GLY A 442 -1.13 21.78 12.55
N GLN A 443 0.01 21.11 12.35
CA GLN A 443 0.28 20.30 11.16
C GLN A 443 0.36 18.82 11.54
N TYR A 444 -0.25 17.98 10.71
CA TYR A 444 -0.39 16.55 10.94
C TYR A 444 0.04 15.74 9.72
N ASP A 445 0.71 14.61 9.98
CA ASP A 445 1.08 13.68 8.93
C ASP A 445 -0.05 12.65 8.77
N VAL A 446 -0.55 12.52 7.55
CA VAL A 446 -1.63 11.59 7.18
C VAL A 446 -1.07 10.54 6.22
N MET A 447 -0.98 9.31 6.72
CA MET A 447 -0.54 8.14 5.98
C MET A 447 -1.71 7.52 5.20
N PHE A 448 -1.50 7.24 3.93
CA PHE A 448 -2.36 6.38 3.12
C PHE A 448 -1.58 5.07 2.88
N ILE A 449 -2.10 3.95 3.39
CA ILE A 449 -1.43 2.65 3.40
C ILE A 449 -2.23 1.67 2.54
N GLY A 450 -1.63 1.17 1.46
CA GLY A 450 -2.18 0.11 0.61
C GLY A 450 -1.90 -1.29 1.18
N THR A 451 -2.71 -2.26 0.77
CA THR A 451 -2.65 -3.65 1.26
C THR A 451 -2.56 -4.69 0.15
N ASP A 452 -2.15 -5.91 0.54
CA ASP A 452 -2.26 -7.13 -0.27
C ASP A 452 -3.71 -7.45 -0.67
N VAL A 453 -4.72 -6.93 0.04
CA VAL A 453 -6.14 -7.20 -0.22
C VAL A 453 -6.91 -6.15 -1.04
N GLY A 454 -6.28 -5.07 -1.49
CA GLY A 454 -6.98 -4.05 -2.30
C GLY A 454 -7.77 -3.04 -1.47
N THR A 455 -7.46 -2.89 -0.18
CA THR A 455 -7.95 -1.82 0.69
C THR A 455 -6.87 -0.78 0.97
N VAL A 456 -7.28 0.47 1.19
CA VAL A 456 -6.43 1.55 1.68
C VAL A 456 -6.86 1.94 3.09
N LEU A 457 -5.91 2.02 4.02
CA LEU A 457 -6.10 2.65 5.32
C LEU A 457 -5.66 4.11 5.24
N LYS A 458 -6.49 5.03 5.75
CA LYS A 458 -6.10 6.43 6.01
C LYS A 458 -5.88 6.60 7.51
N VAL A 459 -4.70 7.07 7.90
CA VAL A 459 -4.26 7.11 9.30
C VAL A 459 -3.58 8.44 9.60
N VAL A 460 -4.04 9.18 10.61
CA VAL A 460 -3.34 10.38 11.09
C VAL A 460 -2.44 10.03 12.28
N THR A 461 -1.25 10.61 12.34
CA THR A 461 -0.36 10.52 13.52
C THR A 461 -0.42 11.80 14.35
N ILE A 462 -0.80 11.69 15.63
CA ILE A 462 -1.10 12.82 16.50
C ILE A 462 -0.10 12.85 17.67
N PRO A 463 0.73 13.90 17.83
CA PRO A 463 1.65 14.00 18.97
C PRO A 463 0.92 14.09 20.31
N ARG A 464 1.24 13.17 21.24
CA ARG A 464 0.71 13.16 22.61
C ARG A 464 1.38 14.26 23.43
N GLU A 465 2.61 13.99 23.88
CA GLU A 465 3.45 14.91 24.67
C GLU A 465 4.68 15.40 23.89
N SER A 466 5.16 14.61 22.92
CA SER A 466 6.31 14.97 22.08
C SER A 466 6.24 14.28 20.71
N TRP A 467 7.06 14.74 19.77
CA TRP A 467 7.23 14.11 18.45
C TRP A 467 7.84 12.69 18.48
N HIS A 468 8.23 12.18 19.65
CA HIS A 468 8.67 10.78 19.85
C HIS A 468 7.55 9.88 20.44
N ASP A 469 6.39 10.46 20.76
CA ASP A 469 5.23 9.75 21.31
C ASP A 469 3.96 10.16 20.56
N LEU A 470 3.65 9.39 19.52
CA LEU A 470 2.53 9.62 18.60
C LEU A 470 1.38 8.67 18.94
N GLU A 471 0.14 9.15 18.84
CA GLU A 471 -1.07 8.34 18.74
C GLU A 471 -1.38 8.11 17.25
N GLU A 472 -1.49 6.86 16.80
CA GLU A 472 -2.02 6.56 15.48
C GLU A 472 -3.56 6.44 15.52
N VAL A 473 -4.24 7.12 14.59
CA VAL A 473 -5.70 7.12 14.52
C VAL A 473 -6.13 6.75 13.10
N VAL A 474 -6.64 5.53 12.93
CA VAL A 474 -7.17 5.09 11.63
C VAL A 474 -8.50 5.79 11.39
N LEU A 475 -8.56 6.66 10.40
CA LEU A 475 -9.75 7.43 10.05
C LEU A 475 -10.71 6.58 9.21
N GLU A 476 -10.18 5.96 8.16
CA GLU A 476 -10.96 5.29 7.12
C GLU A 476 -10.26 3.99 6.67
N GLU A 477 -11.04 2.93 6.45
CA GLU A 477 -10.63 1.73 5.70
C GLU A 477 -11.50 1.64 4.44
N MET A 478 -10.90 1.75 3.26
CA MET A 478 -11.61 1.88 1.98
C MET A 478 -11.26 0.72 1.05
N THR A 479 -12.23 -0.03 0.53
CA THR A 479 -11.96 -1.03 -0.52
C THR A 479 -11.91 -0.35 -1.89
N VAL A 480 -10.73 -0.33 -2.52
CA VAL A 480 -10.46 0.40 -3.78
C VAL A 480 -10.29 -0.51 -4.99
N PHE A 481 -9.98 -1.80 -4.77
CA PHE A 481 -10.01 -2.85 -5.77
C PHE A 481 -10.80 -4.05 -5.26
N ARG A 482 -11.52 -4.73 -6.17
CA ARG A 482 -12.24 -5.96 -5.87
C ARG A 482 -12.31 -6.83 -7.11
N VAL A 483 -11.83 -8.08 -7.04
CA VAL A 483 -11.97 -9.05 -8.14
C VAL A 483 -13.44 -9.24 -8.48
N ARG A 484 -13.77 -9.04 -9.76
CA ARG A 484 -15.03 -9.52 -10.35
C ARG A 484 -14.84 -10.98 -10.71
N LEU A 485 -15.77 -11.83 -10.27
CA LEU A 485 -15.89 -13.17 -10.83
C LEU A 485 -16.19 -13.06 -12.34
N ILE A 486 -15.24 -13.48 -13.16
CA ILE A 486 -15.48 -13.65 -14.59
C ILE A 486 -16.33 -14.91 -14.74
N ASN A 487 -17.57 -14.77 -15.21
CA ASN A 487 -18.40 -15.89 -15.67
C ASN A 487 -17.85 -16.44 -16.99
N GLY A 488 -16.63 -16.98 -16.95
CA GLY A 488 -15.89 -17.51 -18.09
C GLY A 488 -16.11 -19.01 -18.24
N SER A 489 -16.60 -19.44 -19.40
CA SER A 489 -17.02 -20.82 -19.69
C SER A 489 -15.88 -21.88 -19.75
N ASN A 490 -14.66 -21.54 -19.34
CA ASN A 490 -13.50 -22.44 -19.30
C ASN A 490 -12.55 -22.21 -18.09
N GLY A 491 -12.88 -21.33 -17.12
CA GLY A 491 -12.04 -21.05 -15.94
C GLY A 491 -12.67 -21.54 -14.63
N ARG A 492 -11.87 -22.06 -13.69
CA ARG A 492 -12.32 -22.44 -12.33
C ARG A 492 -11.76 -21.48 -11.28
N CYS A 493 -12.61 -20.94 -10.39
CA CYS A 493 -12.23 -20.47 -9.05
C CYS A 493 -13.48 -20.23 -8.18
N TYR A 494 -13.58 -20.83 -6.98
CA TYR A 494 -14.83 -20.88 -6.20
C TYR A 494 -14.80 -21.30 -4.69
N GLU A 495 -14.81 -20.36 -3.74
CA GLU A 495 -15.45 -20.40 -2.39
C GLU A 495 -15.53 -18.99 -1.76
N THR A 496 -16.66 -18.26 -1.84
CA THR A 496 -17.63 -18.13 -0.73
C THR A 496 -19.11 -18.46 -1.07
N VAL A 497 -19.85 -19.01 -0.11
CA VAL A 497 -21.25 -19.46 -0.22
C VAL A 497 -22.27 -18.31 -0.33
N SER A 498 -23.20 -18.43 -1.28
CA SER A 498 -24.48 -17.69 -1.28
C SER A 498 -25.59 -18.58 -1.85
N ILE A 499 -26.64 -18.84 -1.09
CA ILE A 499 -27.68 -19.82 -1.47
C ILE A 499 -28.67 -19.19 -2.47
N VAL A 500 -28.38 -19.36 -3.76
CA VAL A 500 -29.30 -19.00 -4.86
C VAL A 500 -29.51 -20.23 -5.77
N SER A 501 -30.76 -20.70 -5.80
CA SER A 501 -31.31 -21.69 -6.76
C SER A 501 -30.44 -22.92 -7.12
N GLN A 502 -30.17 -23.77 -6.13
CA GLN A 502 -29.72 -25.17 -6.30
C GLN A 502 -28.38 -25.42 -7.04
N ARG A 503 -27.63 -24.39 -7.43
CA ARG A 503 -26.27 -24.54 -7.95
C ARG A 503 -25.26 -23.95 -6.97
N VAL A 504 -24.39 -24.82 -6.47
CA VAL A 504 -23.18 -24.43 -5.71
C VAL A 504 -22.20 -23.78 -6.70
N ILE A 505 -22.49 -22.52 -7.03
CA ILE A 505 -21.51 -21.55 -7.47
C ILE A 505 -21.02 -20.86 -6.20
N VAL A 506 -19.74 -20.56 -6.20
CA VAL A 506 -18.96 -20.19 -5.04
C VAL A 506 -17.83 -19.28 -5.57
N SER A 507 -17.19 -18.49 -4.73
CA SER A 507 -16.45 -17.29 -5.16
C SER A 507 -15.04 -17.18 -4.58
N PHE A 508 -14.00 -17.73 -5.22
CA PHE A 508 -12.62 -17.34 -4.88
C PHE A 508 -12.39 -15.92 -5.44
N GLN A 509 -12.73 -14.93 -4.62
CA GLN A 509 -12.44 -13.54 -4.87
C GLN A 509 -11.00 -13.28 -4.44
N GLU A 510 -10.04 -13.59 -5.32
CA GLU A 510 -8.63 -13.27 -5.05
C GLU A 510 -8.50 -11.78 -4.71
N PRO A 511 -7.87 -11.42 -3.57
CA PRO A 511 -7.70 -10.02 -3.22
C PRO A 511 -6.69 -9.36 -4.15
N ALA A 512 -7.00 -8.17 -4.65
CA ALA A 512 -6.17 -7.48 -5.64
C ALA A 512 -5.20 -6.53 -4.95
N THR A 513 -3.98 -7.02 -4.68
CA THR A 513 -2.89 -6.26 -4.07
C THR A 513 -2.68 -4.90 -4.73
N ILE A 514 -2.56 -3.86 -3.90
CA ILE A 514 -2.13 -2.54 -4.35
C ILE A 514 -0.61 -2.60 -4.54
N THR A 515 -0.16 -2.44 -5.78
CA THR A 515 1.24 -2.59 -6.20
C THR A 515 1.92 -1.26 -6.54
N ALA A 516 1.16 -0.16 -6.63
CA ALA A 516 1.67 1.20 -6.81
C ALA A 516 0.76 2.20 -6.10
N MET A 517 1.34 3.24 -5.50
CA MET A 517 0.63 4.39 -4.93
C MET A 517 1.33 5.70 -5.27
N GLU A 518 0.57 6.70 -5.72
CA GLU A 518 1.07 8.05 -6.01
C GLU A 518 0.15 9.13 -5.46
N LEU A 519 0.74 10.23 -4.99
CA LEU A 519 0.05 11.29 -4.23
C LEU A 519 0.20 12.65 -4.92
N SER A 520 -0.89 13.18 -5.46
CA SER A 520 -0.94 14.59 -5.89
C SER A 520 -1.57 15.45 -4.82
N THR A 521 -0.73 16.14 -4.04
CA THR A 521 -1.19 17.17 -3.09
C THR A 521 -1.74 18.40 -3.81
N LYS A 522 -1.36 18.63 -5.07
CA LYS A 522 -1.88 19.72 -5.92
C LYS A 522 -3.30 19.47 -6.41
N GLN A 523 -3.60 18.24 -6.86
CA GLN A 523 -4.95 17.82 -7.28
C GLN A 523 -5.81 17.33 -6.11
N GLN A 524 -5.19 17.07 -4.95
CA GLN A 524 -5.80 16.46 -3.77
C GLN A 524 -6.40 15.08 -4.09
N GLN A 525 -5.63 14.28 -4.84
CA GLN A 525 -5.97 12.92 -5.29
C GLN A 525 -4.87 11.92 -4.91
N LEU A 526 -5.29 10.70 -4.63
CA LEU A 526 -4.45 9.50 -4.55
C LEU A 526 -4.72 8.62 -5.77
N TYR A 527 -3.65 8.14 -6.41
CA TYR A 527 -3.70 7.18 -7.51
C TYR A 527 -3.15 5.84 -7.05
N LEU A 528 -3.78 4.76 -7.50
CA LEU A 528 -3.63 3.39 -6.99
C LEU A 528 -3.49 2.42 -8.16
N GLY A 529 -2.48 1.57 -8.13
CA GLY A 529 -2.22 0.53 -9.13
C GLY A 529 -2.40 -0.88 -8.57
N SER A 530 -2.85 -1.82 -9.42
CA SER A 530 -2.93 -3.25 -9.11
C SER A 530 -2.82 -4.10 -10.38
N SER A 531 -2.90 -5.42 -10.23
CA SER A 531 -3.07 -6.34 -11.38
C SER A 531 -4.37 -6.10 -12.18
N LEU A 532 -5.39 -5.47 -11.58
CA LEU A 532 -6.71 -5.28 -12.20
C LEU A 532 -6.88 -3.96 -12.97
N GLY A 533 -5.98 -2.99 -12.80
CA GLY A 533 -6.11 -1.66 -13.38
C GLY A 533 -5.67 -0.54 -12.44
N VAL A 534 -6.20 0.66 -12.68
CA VAL A 534 -5.84 1.90 -11.98
C VAL A 534 -7.07 2.53 -11.33
N SER A 535 -6.95 2.95 -10.08
CA SER A 535 -7.98 3.65 -9.32
C SER A 535 -7.50 5.05 -8.88
N GLN A 536 -8.42 6.00 -8.80
CA GLN A 536 -8.23 7.37 -8.34
C GLN A 536 -9.26 7.65 -7.23
N MET A 537 -8.83 8.21 -6.11
CA MET A 537 -9.74 8.70 -5.07
C MET A 537 -9.27 10.01 -4.42
N SER A 538 -10.22 10.79 -3.90
CA SER A 538 -9.93 12.01 -3.13
C SER A 538 -9.12 11.73 -1.86
N LEU A 539 -8.36 12.70 -1.37
CA LEU A 539 -7.74 12.64 -0.03
C LEU A 539 -8.77 12.86 1.10
N HIS A 540 -9.91 13.51 0.80
CA HIS A 540 -10.94 13.90 1.77
C HIS A 540 -12.36 13.55 1.31
N ARG A 541 -13.20 13.20 2.29
CA ARG A 541 -14.59 12.73 2.14
C ARG A 541 -15.46 13.25 3.30
N CYS A 542 -15.39 14.55 3.54
CA CYS A 542 -15.91 15.18 4.76
C CYS A 542 -17.42 14.97 4.92
N GLU A 543 -18.14 14.97 3.81
CA GLU A 543 -19.57 14.68 3.68
C GLU A 543 -19.98 13.27 4.15
N VAL A 544 -19.04 12.31 4.16
CA VAL A 544 -19.31 10.94 4.62
C VAL A 544 -19.38 10.87 6.15
N TYR A 545 -18.58 11.66 6.88
CA TYR A 545 -18.54 11.62 8.34
C TYR A 545 -19.88 11.97 8.98
N GLY A 546 -20.57 13.00 8.50
CA GLY A 546 -21.81 13.46 9.14
C GLY A 546 -22.35 14.79 8.62
N LYS A 547 -23.50 15.17 9.18
CA LYS A 547 -24.18 16.46 8.96
C LYS A 547 -24.31 17.30 10.23
N ALA A 548 -23.82 16.83 11.38
CA ALA A 548 -23.73 17.62 12.61
C ALA A 548 -22.28 17.98 12.95
N CYS A 549 -22.08 19.14 13.60
CA CYS A 549 -20.78 19.60 14.10
C CYS A 549 -20.03 18.52 14.91
N ALA A 550 -20.75 17.80 15.76
CA ALA A 550 -20.17 16.76 16.61
C ALA A 550 -19.61 15.57 15.80
N GLU A 551 -20.32 15.13 14.76
CA GLU A 551 -19.88 14.03 13.89
C GLU A 551 -18.59 14.36 13.12
N CYS A 552 -18.43 15.65 12.79
CA CYS A 552 -17.25 16.21 12.13
C CYS A 552 -16.07 16.36 13.09
N CYS A 553 -16.28 16.90 14.30
CA CYS A 553 -15.22 17.02 15.32
C CYS A 553 -14.71 15.64 15.76
N LEU A 554 -15.61 14.68 15.98
CA LEU A 554 -15.27 13.28 16.29
C LEU A 554 -14.54 12.56 15.14
N ALA A 555 -14.50 13.12 13.91
CA ALA A 555 -13.75 12.54 12.81
C ALA A 555 -12.23 12.61 13.02
N ARG A 556 -11.72 13.67 13.66
CA ARG A 556 -10.28 13.95 13.82
C ARG A 556 -9.49 13.88 12.49
N ASP A 557 -10.13 14.27 11.39
CA ASP A 557 -9.54 14.28 10.04
C ASP A 557 -8.98 15.67 9.70
N PRO A 558 -7.65 15.84 9.53
CA PRO A 558 -7.04 17.15 9.23
C PRO A 558 -7.60 17.85 7.99
N TYR A 559 -8.10 17.10 7.00
CA TYR A 559 -8.68 17.68 5.79
C TYR A 559 -10.11 18.21 5.98
N CYS A 560 -10.77 17.97 7.11
CA CYS A 560 -12.20 18.22 7.30
C CYS A 560 -12.48 19.05 8.55
N ALA A 561 -13.39 20.02 8.44
CA ALA A 561 -13.83 20.87 9.53
C ALA A 561 -15.32 21.19 9.39
N TRP A 562 -15.99 21.47 10.51
CA TRP A 562 -17.33 22.05 10.46
C TRP A 562 -17.21 23.51 10.03
N ASP A 563 -17.98 23.96 9.05
CA ASP A 563 -17.95 25.36 8.57
C ASP A 563 -19.02 26.28 9.21
N GLY A 564 -20.00 25.68 9.87
CA GLY A 564 -21.21 26.33 10.37
C GLY A 564 -22.50 25.65 9.86
N THR A 565 -22.42 24.92 8.75
CA THR A 565 -23.56 24.32 8.04
C THR A 565 -23.37 22.84 7.69
N GLU A 566 -22.16 22.41 7.32
CA GLU A 566 -21.86 21.00 7.09
C GLU A 566 -20.40 20.64 7.44
N CYS A 567 -20.08 19.34 7.42
CA CYS A 567 -18.70 18.87 7.54
C CYS A 567 -18.03 18.98 6.16
N SER A 568 -17.29 20.07 5.95
CA SER A 568 -16.69 20.40 4.65
C SER A 568 -15.16 20.41 4.72
N ARG A 569 -14.52 20.66 3.58
CA ARG A 569 -13.06 20.65 3.47
C ARG A 569 -12.45 21.82 4.26
N TYR A 570 -11.44 21.52 5.09
CA TYR A 570 -10.64 22.54 5.76
C TYR A 570 -9.87 23.41 4.76
N PHE A 571 -9.92 24.72 4.97
CA PHE A 571 -9.12 25.71 4.26
C PHE A 571 -8.60 26.77 5.24
N PRO A 572 -7.30 27.14 5.21
CA PRO A 572 -6.69 28.21 6.03
C PRO A 572 -7.22 29.64 5.76
N THR A 573 -8.52 29.89 5.89
CA THR A 573 -9.15 31.20 5.63
C THR A 573 -9.46 31.98 6.92
N ALA A 574 -9.45 33.31 6.82
CA ALA A 574 -9.60 34.23 7.95
C ALA A 574 -11.02 34.28 8.58
N LYS A 575 -12.05 33.67 7.96
CA LYS A 575 -13.40 33.56 8.53
C LYS A 575 -13.44 32.45 9.60
N ARG A 576 -12.88 32.74 10.78
CA ARG A 576 -12.75 31.75 11.88
C ARG A 576 -14.01 31.50 12.72
N ARG A 577 -14.97 32.43 12.78
CA ARG A 577 -16.01 32.45 13.84
C ARG A 577 -16.90 31.20 13.91
N THR A 578 -17.26 30.61 12.78
CA THR A 578 -18.15 29.43 12.69
C THR A 578 -17.41 28.10 12.48
N ARG A 579 -16.09 28.13 12.24
CA ARG A 579 -15.31 26.91 12.01
C ARG A 579 -15.12 26.15 13.32
N ARG A 580 -15.21 24.83 13.29
CA ARG A 580 -14.79 23.95 14.40
C ARG A 580 -14.01 22.75 13.85
N GLN A 581 -12.84 22.51 14.43
CA GLN A 581 -11.98 21.35 14.17
C GLN A 581 -11.16 21.07 15.43
N ASP A 582 -11.10 19.81 15.85
CA ASP A 582 -10.21 19.34 16.91
C ASP A 582 -9.62 17.99 16.49
N ILE A 583 -8.39 18.01 15.99
CA ILE A 583 -7.68 16.79 15.63
C ILE A 583 -7.12 16.12 16.87
N ARG A 584 -6.49 16.90 17.76
CA ARG A 584 -5.72 16.36 18.89
C ARG A 584 -6.57 15.55 19.88
N ASN A 585 -7.75 16.03 20.26
CA ASN A 585 -8.63 15.34 21.22
C ASN A 585 -9.90 14.79 20.56
N GLY A 586 -10.45 15.52 19.58
CA GLY A 586 -11.74 15.23 18.98
C GLY A 586 -12.91 15.43 19.93
N ASP A 587 -12.91 16.50 20.73
CA ASP A 587 -13.97 16.80 21.70
C ASP A 587 -15.11 17.65 21.07
N PRO A 588 -16.30 17.08 20.83
CA PRO A 588 -17.44 17.84 20.33
C PRO A 588 -18.10 18.73 21.40
N LEU A 589 -17.89 18.49 22.70
CA LEU A 589 -18.57 19.21 23.77
C LEU A 589 -18.03 20.63 23.94
N SER A 590 -16.71 20.83 23.87
CA SER A 590 -16.09 22.17 23.88
C SER A 590 -16.15 22.89 22.53
N GLN A 591 -16.30 22.16 21.43
CA GLN A 591 -16.31 22.74 20.07
C GLN A 591 -17.73 23.15 19.62
N CYS A 592 -18.74 22.32 19.86
CA CYS A 592 -20.07 22.49 19.24
C CYS A 592 -21.13 23.11 20.17
N SER A 593 -20.75 23.59 21.36
CA SER A 593 -21.67 24.06 22.41
C SER A 593 -22.57 25.22 21.94
N ASP A 594 -22.04 26.15 21.15
CA ASP A 594 -22.76 27.33 20.65
C ASP A 594 -23.99 27.00 19.79
N LEU A 595 -24.02 25.81 19.16
CA LEU A 595 -25.07 25.41 18.21
C LEU A 595 -26.29 24.79 18.90
N GLN A 596 -26.19 24.41 20.17
CA GLN A 596 -27.30 23.76 20.90
C GLN A 596 -28.36 24.74 21.44
N HIS A 597 -28.15 26.05 21.27
CA HIS A 597 -29.02 27.10 21.84
C HIS A 597 -29.85 27.88 20.82
N HIS A 598 -29.80 27.54 19.52
CA HIS A 598 -30.43 28.36 18.47
C HIS A 598 -31.67 27.73 17.79
N ASP A 599 -31.93 26.44 18.02
CA ASP A 599 -33.03 25.69 17.38
C ASP A 599 -34.40 25.86 18.09
N ASP A 600 -34.46 26.47 19.29
CA ASP A 600 -35.69 26.63 20.10
C ASP A 600 -36.63 27.78 19.65
N VAL A 601 -36.25 28.61 18.67
CA VAL A 601 -36.93 29.90 18.40
C VAL A 601 -37.66 29.96 17.04
N ASP A 602 -37.09 29.43 15.96
CA ASP A 602 -37.67 29.52 14.61
C ASP A 602 -37.66 28.15 13.91
N GLY A 603 -38.85 27.56 13.72
CA GLY A 603 -39.04 26.20 13.20
C GLY A 603 -38.75 25.97 11.71
N LEU A 604 -37.82 26.71 11.11
CA LEU A 604 -37.39 26.63 9.70
C LEU A 604 -35.86 26.81 9.55
N GLY A 605 -35.07 26.16 10.41
CA GLY A 605 -33.61 26.07 10.34
C GLY A 605 -33.11 24.64 10.52
N GLY A 606 -31.95 24.31 9.96
CA GLY A 606 -31.30 23.00 10.14
C GLY A 606 -30.02 23.12 10.95
N GLY A 607 -29.99 22.51 12.14
CA GLY A 607 -28.83 22.48 13.03
C GLY A 607 -28.60 21.07 13.61
N VAL A 608 -29.60 20.53 14.30
CA VAL A 608 -29.63 19.11 14.68
C VAL A 608 -30.28 18.25 13.58
N GLY A 609 -29.57 17.21 13.13
CA GLY A 609 -30.16 16.18 12.27
C GLY A 609 -31.29 15.47 13.01
N GLY A 610 -32.53 15.66 12.57
CA GLY A 610 -33.71 15.13 13.25
C GLY A 610 -33.62 13.62 13.46
N VAL A 611 -33.75 13.19 14.72
CA VAL A 611 -33.66 11.77 15.09
C VAL A 611 -34.69 10.97 14.31
N GLU A 612 -34.26 9.92 13.62
CA GLU A 612 -35.14 9.20 12.71
C GLU A 612 -36.22 8.43 13.49
N ASP A 613 -37.48 8.81 13.30
CA ASP A 613 -38.64 8.13 13.90
C ASP A 613 -39.19 7.09 12.91
N ARG A 614 -39.09 5.79 13.24
CA ARG A 614 -39.73 4.69 12.48
C ARG A 614 -40.74 3.95 13.36
N ALA A 615 -41.83 3.47 12.76
CA ALA A 615 -42.77 2.55 13.40
C ALA A 615 -42.53 1.11 12.90
N VAL A 616 -42.49 0.16 13.83
CA VAL A 616 -42.28 -1.26 13.53
C VAL A 616 -43.33 -2.12 14.26
N TYR A 617 -43.78 -3.18 13.61
CA TYR A 617 -44.84 -4.06 14.10
C TYR A 617 -44.31 -5.48 14.22
N GLY A 618 -44.46 -6.08 15.39
CA GLY A 618 -44.13 -7.48 15.64
C GLY A 618 -45.36 -8.28 16.07
N VAL A 619 -45.29 -9.61 15.99
CA VAL A 619 -46.36 -10.50 16.46
C VAL A 619 -45.93 -11.12 17.78
N GLU A 620 -46.86 -11.24 18.72
CA GLU A 620 -46.67 -11.95 19.99
C GLU A 620 -46.12 -13.37 19.76
N ASN A 621 -45.10 -13.76 20.54
CA ASN A 621 -44.26 -14.95 20.39
C ASN A 621 -43.34 -15.01 19.15
N SER A 622 -43.35 -14.04 18.22
CA SER A 622 -42.36 -13.98 17.14
C SER A 622 -41.04 -13.36 17.62
N SER A 623 -39.94 -13.64 16.92
CA SER A 623 -38.71 -12.86 17.05
C SER A 623 -38.82 -11.52 16.32
N MET A 624 -38.07 -10.52 16.76
CA MET A 624 -37.95 -9.19 16.16
C MET A 624 -36.51 -8.69 16.27
N PHE A 625 -35.98 -8.11 15.19
CA PHE A 625 -34.69 -7.44 15.19
C PHE A 625 -34.88 -5.93 14.98
N LEU A 626 -34.51 -5.16 15.99
CA LEU A 626 -34.51 -3.71 15.97
C LEU A 626 -33.15 -3.24 15.46
N GLU A 627 -33.04 -3.09 14.15
CA GLU A 627 -31.83 -2.62 13.47
C GLU A 627 -31.47 -1.18 13.88
N CYS A 628 -30.23 -0.97 14.26
CA CYS A 628 -29.61 0.33 14.45
C CYS A 628 -28.09 0.14 14.41
N SER A 629 -27.39 0.83 13.52
CA SER A 629 -25.93 0.75 13.40
C SER A 629 -25.32 2.15 13.25
N PRO A 630 -24.25 2.49 14.00
CA PRO A 630 -23.54 3.74 13.85
C PRO A 630 -22.62 3.70 12.62
N LYS A 631 -22.41 4.84 11.97
CA LYS A 631 -21.34 4.98 10.96
C LYS A 631 -19.97 4.63 11.56
N SER A 632 -19.68 5.17 12.75
CA SER A 632 -18.41 4.93 13.43
C SER A 632 -18.34 3.51 14.01
N GLN A 633 -17.37 2.73 13.54
CA GLN A 633 -17.06 1.39 14.05
C GLN A 633 -16.41 1.42 15.46
N ARG A 634 -16.12 2.63 15.98
CA ARG A 634 -15.65 2.86 17.35
C ARG A 634 -16.78 3.21 18.32
N ALA A 635 -17.93 3.63 17.82
CA ALA A 635 -19.06 4.01 18.66
C ALA A 635 -19.71 2.78 19.31
N LEU A 636 -20.09 2.90 20.58
CA LEU A 636 -20.88 1.90 21.28
C LEU A 636 -22.36 2.24 21.22
N ILE A 637 -23.19 1.28 20.80
CA ILE A 637 -24.65 1.44 20.77
C ILE A 637 -25.22 1.32 22.18
N TYR A 638 -26.10 2.23 22.56
CA TYR A 638 -26.85 2.24 23.80
C TYR A 638 -28.34 2.31 23.51
N TRP A 639 -29.15 1.53 24.24
CA TRP A 639 -30.58 1.39 23.99
C TRP A 639 -31.39 1.68 25.25
N GLN A 640 -32.44 2.49 25.10
CA GLN A 640 -33.41 2.76 26.17
C GLN A 640 -34.84 2.49 25.70
N LEU A 641 -35.64 1.83 26.53
CA LEU A 641 -37.07 1.64 26.30
C LEU A 641 -37.88 2.69 27.06
N GLN A 642 -38.83 3.31 26.38
CA GLN A 642 -39.89 4.13 26.96
C GLN A 642 -41.24 3.44 26.74
N THR A 643 -41.79 2.84 27.79
CA THR A 643 -43.06 2.10 27.76
C THR A 643 -44.26 3.06 27.63
N PRO A 644 -45.40 2.63 27.03
CA PRO A 644 -46.62 3.41 26.99
C PRO A 644 -47.05 3.90 28.38
N GLY A 645 -47.36 5.19 28.51
CA GLY A 645 -47.69 5.82 29.80
C GLY A 645 -46.49 6.04 30.75
N GLY A 646 -45.27 5.64 30.36
CA GLY A 646 -44.05 5.85 31.15
C GLY A 646 -43.31 7.13 30.73
N GLU A 647 -43.20 8.09 31.65
CA GLU A 647 -42.39 9.31 31.44
C GLU A 647 -40.88 9.01 31.42
N ARG A 648 -40.43 8.03 32.20
CA ARG A 648 -39.01 7.70 32.38
C ARG A 648 -38.53 6.65 31.36
N LYS A 649 -37.51 7.01 30.57
CA LYS A 649 -36.72 6.06 29.78
C LYS A 649 -35.96 5.10 30.70
N GLN A 650 -35.99 3.81 30.39
CA GLN A 650 -35.33 2.74 31.13
C GLN A 650 -34.25 2.08 30.27
N GLU A 651 -33.10 1.75 30.86
CA GLU A 651 -32.06 0.96 30.18
C GLU A 651 -32.57 -0.46 29.90
N ILE A 652 -32.29 -0.98 28.70
CA ILE A 652 -32.72 -2.33 28.32
C ILE A 652 -31.79 -3.37 28.95
N LYS A 653 -32.35 -4.18 29.85
CA LYS A 653 -31.65 -5.33 30.42
C LYS A 653 -31.46 -6.40 29.34
N ILE A 654 -30.22 -6.86 29.19
CA ILE A 654 -29.83 -7.95 28.29
C ILE A 654 -30.00 -9.26 29.06
N ASP A 655 -30.66 -10.24 28.45
CA ASP A 655 -30.96 -11.56 29.01
C ASP A 655 -31.00 -12.63 27.90
N GLU A 656 -31.40 -13.87 28.20
CA GLU A 656 -31.49 -14.93 27.19
C GLU A 656 -32.56 -14.70 26.11
N ARG A 657 -33.48 -13.74 26.31
CA ARG A 657 -34.55 -13.37 25.36
C ARG A 657 -34.16 -12.12 24.56
N VAL A 658 -33.47 -11.16 25.15
CA VAL A 658 -33.10 -9.88 24.56
C VAL A 658 -31.58 -9.78 24.44
N LEU A 659 -31.08 -10.00 23.22
CA LEU A 659 -29.65 -9.92 22.89
C LEU A 659 -29.30 -8.62 22.18
N ARG A 660 -28.21 -7.98 22.60
CA ARG A 660 -27.61 -6.84 21.89
C ARG A 660 -26.57 -7.34 20.88
N THR A 661 -26.60 -6.79 19.67
CA THR A 661 -25.57 -7.01 18.65
C THR A 661 -24.83 -5.69 18.33
N ASP A 662 -23.90 -5.75 17.40
CA ASP A 662 -23.23 -4.62 16.77
C ASP A 662 -24.12 -3.88 15.75
N GLN A 663 -25.17 -4.54 15.24
CA GLN A 663 -26.11 -3.99 14.24
C GLN A 663 -27.51 -3.64 14.82
N GLY A 664 -27.74 -3.84 16.12
CA GLY A 664 -29.04 -3.56 16.74
C GLY A 664 -29.37 -4.37 18.00
N LEU A 665 -30.66 -4.65 18.19
CA LEU A 665 -31.21 -5.40 19.33
C LEU A 665 -32.13 -6.53 18.84
N LEU A 666 -31.81 -7.78 19.19
CA LEU A 666 -32.60 -8.97 18.88
C LEU A 666 -33.46 -9.37 20.06
N ILE A 667 -34.79 -9.26 19.90
CA ILE A 667 -35.77 -9.81 20.84
C ILE A 667 -36.21 -11.17 20.28
N ARG A 668 -35.79 -12.26 20.92
CA ARG A 668 -36.04 -13.65 20.47
C ARG A 668 -37.51 -14.07 20.53
N SER A 669 -38.27 -13.55 21.49
CA SER A 669 -39.71 -13.77 21.62
C SER A 669 -40.37 -12.51 22.17
N LEU A 670 -41.33 -11.96 21.40
CA LEU A 670 -42.09 -10.76 21.75
C LEU A 670 -43.26 -11.04 22.69
N SER A 671 -43.43 -10.16 23.65
CA SER A 671 -44.56 -10.05 24.56
C SER A 671 -45.25 -8.70 24.37
N GLN A 672 -46.52 -8.55 24.79
CA GLN A 672 -47.15 -7.22 24.81
C GLN A 672 -46.37 -6.17 25.62
N SER A 673 -45.62 -6.58 26.66
CA SER A 673 -44.76 -5.69 27.46
C SER A 673 -43.53 -5.13 26.72
N ASP A 674 -43.19 -5.65 25.54
CA ASP A 674 -42.17 -5.05 24.66
C ASP A 674 -42.73 -3.91 23.79
N THR A 675 -44.03 -3.60 23.89
CA THR A 675 -44.60 -2.42 23.21
C THR A 675 -44.03 -1.14 23.81
N GLY A 676 -43.54 -0.21 22.98
CA GLY A 676 -42.99 1.07 23.43
C GLY A 676 -42.06 1.75 22.42
N VAL A 677 -41.49 2.88 22.82
CA VAL A 677 -40.51 3.64 22.01
C VAL A 677 -39.10 3.28 22.46
N TYR A 678 -38.36 2.62 21.58
CA TYR A 678 -36.95 2.27 21.76
C TYR A 678 -36.09 3.41 21.20
N HIS A 679 -35.27 4.02 22.05
CA HIS A 679 -34.32 5.06 21.69
C HIS A 679 -32.94 4.41 21.51
N CYS A 680 -32.38 4.47 20.30
CA CYS A 680 -31.02 4.06 19.99
C CYS A 680 -30.08 5.27 20.02
N GLN A 681 -28.95 5.14 20.70
CA GLN A 681 -27.92 6.18 20.82
C GLN A 681 -26.53 5.59 20.52
N ALA A 682 -25.65 6.37 19.91
CA ALA A 682 -24.23 6.08 19.77
C ALA A 682 -23.44 6.81 20.86
N VAL A 683 -22.41 6.16 21.39
CA VAL A 683 -21.45 6.76 22.33
C VAL A 683 -20.03 6.65 21.75
N GLU A 684 -19.41 7.80 21.46
CA GLU A 684 -18.04 7.90 20.92
C GLU A 684 -17.28 8.97 21.72
N HIS A 685 -16.10 8.63 22.27
CA HIS A 685 -15.31 9.49 23.17
C HIS A 685 -16.08 10.15 24.34
N GLY A 686 -17.18 9.52 24.80
CA GLY A 686 -18.04 10.06 25.87
C GLY A 686 -19.14 11.02 25.40
N PHE A 687 -19.12 11.44 24.13
CA PHE A 687 -20.26 12.12 23.51
C PHE A 687 -21.38 11.12 23.21
N ILE A 688 -22.64 11.51 23.44
CA ILE A 688 -23.83 10.68 23.22
C ILE A 688 -24.69 11.30 22.11
N GLN A 689 -24.77 10.63 20.97
CA GLN A 689 -25.58 11.03 19.81
C GLN A 689 -26.85 10.16 19.72
N PRO A 690 -28.07 10.74 19.68
CA PRO A 690 -29.26 9.97 19.31
C PRO A 690 -29.20 9.59 17.82
N LEU A 691 -29.45 8.33 17.50
CA LEU A 691 -29.47 7.83 16.11
C LEU A 691 -30.90 7.66 15.58
N LEU A 692 -31.71 6.92 16.32
CA LEU A 692 -32.95 6.32 15.81
C LEU A 692 -33.95 6.12 16.96
N ARG A 693 -35.23 6.33 16.68
CA ARG A 693 -36.35 6.06 17.60
C ARG A 693 -37.32 5.10 16.92
N LEU A 694 -37.44 3.90 17.49
CA LEU A 694 -38.32 2.84 16.98
C LEU A 694 -39.55 2.71 17.87
N SER A 695 -40.72 3.06 17.33
CA SER A 695 -42.01 2.78 17.96
C SER A 695 -42.42 1.35 17.64
N LEU A 696 -42.20 0.42 18.58
CA LEU A 696 -42.57 -0.99 18.46
C LEU A 696 -43.99 -1.20 19.00
N GLN A 697 -44.87 -1.76 18.16
CA GLN A 697 -46.16 -2.28 18.58
C GLN A 697 -46.19 -3.80 18.43
N VAL A 698 -46.54 -4.51 19.51
CA VAL A 698 -46.69 -5.97 19.50
C VAL A 698 -48.16 -6.32 19.30
N ILE A 699 -48.46 -6.90 18.14
CA ILE A 699 -49.80 -7.39 17.78
C ILE A 699 -50.04 -8.72 18.50
N PRO A 700 -51.08 -8.84 19.36
CA PRO A 700 -51.42 -10.09 20.01
C PRO A 700 -51.77 -11.16 18.97
N ALA A 701 -51.27 -12.39 19.15
CA ALA A 701 -51.37 -13.43 18.12
C ALA A 701 -52.83 -13.72 17.71
N HIS A 702 -53.76 -13.61 18.67
CA HIS A 702 -55.19 -13.80 18.45
C HIS A 702 -55.86 -12.72 17.58
N ARG A 703 -55.27 -11.53 17.41
CA ARG A 703 -55.82 -10.42 16.58
C ARG A 703 -55.25 -10.36 15.18
N LEU A 704 -54.25 -11.20 14.86
CA LEU A 704 -53.61 -11.19 13.54
C LEU A 704 -54.61 -11.46 12.40
N GLY A 705 -55.65 -12.25 12.68
CA GLY A 705 -56.74 -12.52 11.73
C GLY A 705 -57.67 -11.33 11.45
N ASP A 706 -57.83 -10.40 12.39
CA ASP A 706 -58.73 -9.23 12.26
C ASP A 706 -58.06 -8.06 11.52
N ILE A 707 -56.73 -7.99 11.58
CA ILE A 707 -55.91 -6.89 11.01
C ILE A 707 -55.59 -7.15 9.53
N LEU A 708 -55.61 -8.41 9.09
CA LEU A 708 -55.34 -8.80 7.71
C LEU A 708 -56.62 -8.67 6.86
N PRO A 709 -56.61 -7.97 5.69
CA PRO A 709 -57.84 -7.68 4.93
C PRO A 709 -58.57 -8.92 4.36
N GLY A 710 -59.49 -9.49 5.14
CA GLY A 710 -60.56 -10.35 4.63
C GLY A 710 -61.59 -9.53 3.84
N PRO A 711 -62.08 -10.00 2.68
CA PRO A 711 -63.09 -9.29 1.91
C PRO A 711 -64.46 -9.32 2.62
N PRO A 712 -65.23 -8.21 2.66
CA PRO A 712 -66.54 -8.20 3.31
C PRO A 712 -67.61 -8.98 2.53
N GLY A 713 -68.45 -9.73 3.24
CA GLY A 713 -69.71 -10.28 2.73
C GLY A 713 -69.64 -11.76 2.34
N ALA A 714 -70.34 -12.61 3.11
CA ALA A 714 -70.47 -14.04 2.82
C ALA A 714 -71.72 -14.33 1.96
N ALA A 715 -71.52 -14.59 0.67
CA ALA A 715 -72.47 -15.28 -0.20
C ALA A 715 -71.72 -16.02 -1.32
N ALA A 716 -71.85 -17.35 -1.38
CA ALA A 716 -71.26 -18.16 -2.45
C ALA A 716 -72.13 -18.06 -3.74
N PRO A 717 -71.54 -18.15 -4.95
CA PRO A 717 -71.22 -19.46 -5.52
C PRO A 717 -69.83 -19.49 -6.23
N PRO A 718 -69.53 -20.27 -7.30
CA PRO A 718 -68.57 -21.37 -7.12
C PRO A 718 -67.24 -21.25 -7.92
N ALA A 719 -66.18 -21.82 -7.33
CA ALA A 719 -65.01 -22.43 -7.98
C ALA A 719 -64.42 -21.77 -9.25
N GLY A 720 -63.49 -20.80 -9.08
CA GLY A 720 -62.95 -20.07 -10.25
C GLY A 720 -61.59 -19.35 -10.13
N LYS A 721 -60.55 -19.94 -9.53
CA LYS A 721 -59.12 -19.53 -9.65
C LYS A 721 -58.76 -18.04 -9.39
N GLN A 722 -58.18 -17.72 -8.23
CA GLN A 722 -56.87 -17.05 -8.15
C GLN A 722 -56.34 -16.95 -6.69
N ARG A 723 -55.11 -16.42 -6.53
CA ARG A 723 -54.38 -16.15 -5.27
C ARG A 723 -53.96 -17.38 -4.45
N VAL A 724 -52.83 -17.99 -4.86
CA VAL A 724 -52.21 -19.16 -4.19
C VAL A 724 -51.18 -18.76 -3.11
N TRP A 725 -50.46 -17.65 -3.32
CA TRP A 725 -49.24 -17.27 -2.57
C TRP A 725 -49.37 -17.22 -1.03
N TYR A 726 -50.51 -16.77 -0.51
CA TYR A 726 -50.70 -16.55 0.92
C TYR A 726 -50.69 -17.83 1.76
N ARG A 727 -51.15 -18.97 1.20
CA ARG A 727 -51.32 -20.21 1.96
C ARG A 727 -49.99 -20.91 2.26
N ASP A 728 -49.00 -20.73 1.39
CA ASP A 728 -47.69 -21.34 1.55
C ASP A 728 -46.89 -20.65 2.67
N PHE A 729 -47.04 -19.33 2.83
CA PHE A 729 -46.40 -18.56 3.90
C PHE A 729 -46.92 -18.93 5.30
N LEU A 730 -48.24 -19.03 5.48
CA LEU A 730 -48.82 -19.48 6.75
C LEU A 730 -48.42 -20.93 7.09
N SER A 731 -48.27 -21.81 6.09
CA SER A 731 -47.84 -23.20 6.32
C SER A 731 -46.38 -23.37 6.77
N LEU A 732 -45.61 -22.28 6.86
CA LEU A 732 -44.26 -22.24 7.44
C LEU A 732 -44.24 -21.76 8.90
N LEU A 733 -45.36 -21.25 9.42
CA LEU A 733 -45.46 -20.64 10.76
C LEU A 733 -46.22 -21.51 11.78
N ASP A 734 -46.95 -22.54 11.32
CA ASP A 734 -47.92 -23.28 12.14
C ASP A 734 -47.60 -24.79 12.23
N HIS A 735 -46.53 -25.12 12.96
CA HIS A 735 -46.13 -26.49 13.33
C HIS A 735 -45.76 -26.53 14.82
N PRO A 736 -46.66 -26.99 15.72
CA PRO A 736 -46.43 -26.93 17.18
C PRO A 736 -45.35 -27.85 17.74
N ASP A 737 -45.12 -29.02 17.11
CA ASP A 737 -44.26 -30.08 17.65
C ASP A 737 -42.79 -29.96 17.20
N LEU A 738 -42.02 -29.09 17.85
CA LEU A 738 -40.58 -28.94 17.63
C LEU A 738 -39.77 -30.08 18.26
N ASN A 739 -39.60 -31.18 17.53
CA ASN A 739 -38.48 -32.11 17.71
C ASN A 739 -37.80 -32.39 16.37
N SER A 740 -36.49 -32.11 16.29
CA SER A 740 -35.63 -32.19 15.09
C SER A 740 -36.02 -31.29 13.90
N VAL A 741 -35.55 -30.04 13.94
CA VAL A 741 -35.49 -29.13 12.76
C VAL A 741 -34.74 -29.77 11.58
N GLU A 742 -33.80 -30.65 11.90
CA GLU A 742 -32.97 -31.42 10.96
C GLU A 742 -33.82 -32.28 9.99
N GLU A 743 -34.90 -32.91 10.46
CA GLU A 743 -35.77 -33.71 9.60
C GLU A 743 -36.67 -32.84 8.69
N PHE A 744 -36.94 -31.58 9.07
CA PHE A 744 -37.61 -30.62 8.19
C PHE A 744 -36.68 -30.18 7.04
N CYS A 745 -35.43 -29.82 7.34
CA CYS A 745 -34.42 -29.47 6.34
C CYS A 745 -34.23 -30.58 5.30
N ASP A 746 -34.06 -31.82 5.74
CA ASP A 746 -33.84 -32.98 4.86
C ASP A 746 -35.08 -33.30 3.98
N ARG A 747 -36.29 -33.03 4.50
CA ARG A 747 -37.57 -33.20 3.78
C ARG A 747 -37.82 -32.11 2.73
N VAL A 748 -37.31 -30.89 2.94
CA VAL A 748 -37.27 -29.82 1.92
C VAL A 748 -36.23 -30.18 0.83
N TRP A 749 -35.01 -30.56 1.23
CA TRP A 749 -33.89 -30.85 0.31
C TRP A 749 -34.22 -32.00 -0.67
N LYS A 750 -34.94 -33.03 -0.21
CA LYS A 750 -35.39 -34.16 -1.04
C LYS A 750 -36.50 -33.80 -2.05
N LYS A 751 -37.18 -32.66 -1.90
CA LYS A 751 -38.37 -32.31 -2.70
C LYS A 751 -38.03 -31.72 -4.08
N GLU A 752 -36.89 -31.05 -4.20
CA GLU A 752 -36.45 -30.40 -5.45
C GLU A 752 -35.86 -31.38 -6.48
N ARG A 753 -35.40 -32.57 -6.06
CA ARG A 753 -34.85 -33.61 -6.95
C ARG A 753 -35.93 -34.40 -7.71
N LYS A 754 -36.75 -33.72 -8.52
CA LYS A 754 -37.63 -34.34 -9.53
C LYS A 754 -37.59 -33.59 -10.89
N PRO A 755 -36.91 -34.12 -11.93
CA PRO A 755 -36.90 -33.50 -13.24
C PRO A 755 -38.29 -33.58 -13.91
N LYS A 756 -38.80 -32.45 -14.40
CA LYS A 756 -40.07 -32.40 -15.15
C LYS A 756 -39.86 -32.92 -16.57
N LYS A 757 -40.68 -33.89 -17.00
CA LYS A 757 -40.75 -34.33 -18.40
C LYS A 757 -41.32 -33.21 -19.28
N ALA A 758 -40.71 -32.98 -20.45
CA ALA A 758 -41.34 -32.20 -21.51
C ALA A 758 -42.50 -32.99 -22.16
N LYS A 759 -43.50 -32.28 -22.70
CA LYS A 759 -44.49 -32.84 -23.64
C LYS A 759 -44.15 -32.40 -25.05
N ALA A 760 -44.15 -33.34 -25.99
CA ALA A 760 -44.09 -33.06 -27.42
C ALA A 760 -45.49 -32.75 -27.99
N PRO A 761 -45.60 -32.06 -29.15
CA PRO A 761 -46.86 -31.91 -29.89
C PRO A 761 -47.31 -33.22 -30.55
N ASN A 762 -48.54 -33.21 -31.07
CA ASN A 762 -49.24 -34.42 -31.54
C ASN A 762 -49.01 -34.69 -33.05
N GLY A 763 -48.89 -35.98 -33.43
CA GLY A 763 -48.69 -36.45 -34.81
C GLY A 763 -48.87 -37.98 -34.89
N GLN A 764 -49.36 -38.50 -36.02
CA GLN A 764 -49.96 -39.84 -36.09
C GLN A 764 -49.11 -40.94 -36.78
N ALA A 765 -49.38 -42.19 -36.36
CA ALA A 765 -49.25 -43.47 -37.09
C ALA A 765 -47.86 -44.10 -37.38
N GLY A 766 -47.81 -45.45 -37.31
CA GLY A 766 -46.80 -46.31 -37.96
C GLY A 766 -45.78 -47.05 -37.04
N PRO A 767 -45.77 -48.41 -37.01
CA PRO A 767 -44.70 -49.25 -36.42
C PRO A 767 -43.82 -49.92 -37.51
N PRO A 768 -42.80 -50.78 -37.23
CA PRO A 768 -42.17 -51.26 -35.98
C PRO A 768 -40.65 -50.82 -35.95
N PRO A 769 -39.59 -51.59 -35.55
CA PRO A 769 -39.41 -52.81 -34.75
C PRO A 769 -38.33 -52.69 -33.62
N ARG A 770 -37.26 -53.53 -33.67
CA ARG A 770 -36.20 -53.84 -32.67
C ARG A 770 -35.20 -54.84 -33.34
N PRO A 771 -34.13 -55.38 -32.69
CA PRO A 771 -33.42 -55.05 -31.43
C PRO A 771 -31.88 -54.82 -31.67
N LYS A 772 -31.01 -54.56 -30.68
CA LYS A 772 -30.25 -55.52 -29.81
C LYS A 772 -29.35 -54.71 -28.84
N THR A 773 -29.42 -54.86 -27.51
CA THR A 773 -28.60 -55.74 -26.61
C THR A 773 -27.08 -55.65 -26.81
N LEU A 774 -26.14 -55.62 -25.84
CA LEU A 774 -26.02 -55.56 -24.36
C LEU A 774 -24.73 -56.34 -24.01
N ALA A 775 -23.75 -55.79 -23.27
CA ALA A 775 -22.66 -56.53 -22.59
C ALA A 775 -21.88 -55.62 -21.60
N PRO A 776 -21.13 -56.14 -20.59
CA PRO A 776 -20.88 -55.39 -19.33
C PRO A 776 -19.41 -55.30 -18.83
N ASN A 777 -19.24 -54.76 -17.61
CA ASN A 777 -18.00 -54.57 -16.83
C ASN A 777 -17.24 -55.86 -16.43
N ALA A 778 -15.92 -55.77 -16.12
CA ALA A 778 -15.34 -56.19 -14.82
C ALA A 778 -13.80 -55.95 -14.63
N GLN A 779 -13.42 -55.47 -13.43
CA GLN A 779 -12.29 -55.87 -12.54
C GLN A 779 -10.78 -55.88 -12.96
N LYS A 780 -10.02 -54.96 -12.34
CA LYS A 780 -8.97 -55.18 -11.29
C LYS A 780 -7.91 -56.30 -11.45
N LEU A 781 -6.60 -55.93 -11.48
CA LEU A 781 -5.51 -56.54 -10.65
C LEU A 781 -4.13 -55.81 -10.76
N GLN A 782 -3.13 -56.28 -10.00
CA GLN A 782 -1.77 -55.73 -9.85
C GLN A 782 -0.71 -56.61 -10.55
N ALA A 783 0.43 -56.05 -10.98
CA ALA A 783 1.72 -56.76 -11.15
C ALA A 783 2.91 -55.78 -11.35
N GLY A 784 4.14 -56.29 -11.22
CA GLY A 784 5.41 -55.56 -11.38
C GLY A 784 6.10 -55.71 -12.77
N PRO A 785 7.38 -55.30 -12.88
CA PRO A 785 8.06 -55.04 -14.17
C PRO A 785 8.99 -56.16 -14.67
N PRO A 786 9.49 -56.06 -15.92
CA PRO A 786 10.73 -56.71 -16.35
C PRO A 786 11.83 -55.74 -16.88
N GLN A 787 13.08 -56.19 -16.88
CA GLN A 787 14.22 -55.61 -17.60
C GLN A 787 14.74 -56.58 -18.69
N GLY A 788 15.36 -56.06 -19.76
CA GLY A 788 16.16 -56.80 -20.76
C GLY A 788 16.58 -55.85 -21.90
N LYS A 789 17.88 -55.62 -22.18
CA LYS A 789 18.84 -56.46 -22.97
C LYS A 789 18.45 -56.59 -24.46
N ALA A 790 19.33 -56.53 -25.48
CA ALA A 790 20.73 -56.11 -25.67
C ALA A 790 20.98 -56.02 -27.23
N TRP A 791 22.15 -55.95 -27.90
CA TRP A 791 23.60 -55.97 -27.57
C TRP A 791 24.45 -55.55 -28.81
N LEU A 792 25.77 -55.25 -28.65
CA LEU A 792 26.85 -55.25 -29.68
C LEU A 792 26.77 -54.24 -30.88
N GLN A 793 27.82 -53.99 -31.69
CA GLN A 793 29.25 -53.66 -31.46
C GLN A 793 29.92 -53.17 -32.79
N THR A 794 31.25 -52.97 -32.80
CA THR A 794 32.16 -52.56 -33.92
C THR A 794 32.06 -51.09 -34.40
N GLY A 795 33.14 -50.45 -34.92
CA GLY A 795 34.57 -50.79 -34.86
C GLY A 795 35.44 -50.02 -35.89
N ALA A 796 36.64 -49.57 -35.48
CA ALA A 796 37.70 -48.91 -36.29
C ALA A 796 37.32 -47.53 -36.91
N GLU A 797 38.22 -46.65 -37.40
CA GLU A 797 39.70 -46.63 -37.50
C GLU A 797 40.26 -45.17 -37.55
N ASN A 798 41.58 -44.98 -37.69
CA ASN A 798 42.34 -43.70 -37.75
C ASN A 798 43.61 -43.96 -38.63
N PRO A 799 44.44 -43.01 -39.17
CA PRO A 799 44.56 -41.56 -38.88
C PRO A 799 44.95 -40.62 -40.08
N ASN A 800 45.35 -39.38 -39.74
CA ASN A 800 46.32 -38.47 -40.40
C ASN A 800 46.12 -37.90 -41.83
N SER A 801 46.26 -36.56 -41.90
CA SER A 801 47.13 -35.87 -42.88
C SER A 801 47.67 -34.54 -42.29
N GLN A 802 48.80 -34.01 -42.80
CA GLN A 802 49.50 -32.84 -42.23
C GLN A 802 50.39 -32.14 -43.29
N ALA A 803 50.99 -30.99 -42.92
CA ALA A 803 51.83 -30.06 -43.73
C ALA A 803 51.04 -29.09 -44.65
N THR A 804 51.54 -27.90 -45.02
CA THR A 804 52.94 -27.39 -45.01
C THR A 804 53.04 -25.89 -44.64
N LEU A 805 54.23 -25.39 -44.26
CA LEU A 805 54.52 -23.99 -43.91
C LEU A 805 54.77 -23.07 -45.14
N GLY A 806 54.70 -21.75 -44.90
CA GLY A 806 55.38 -20.71 -45.70
C GLY A 806 55.55 -19.40 -44.91
N MET A 807 56.77 -18.86 -44.86
CA MET A 807 57.12 -17.55 -44.28
C MET A 807 57.86 -16.69 -45.32
N LEU A 808 57.70 -15.36 -45.27
CA LEU A 808 58.83 -14.41 -45.06
C LEU A 808 58.37 -12.93 -44.96
N SER A 809 59.32 -12.06 -44.61
CA SER A 809 59.17 -10.61 -44.36
C SER A 809 59.79 -9.79 -45.50
N VAL A 810 59.50 -8.47 -45.62
CA VAL A 810 60.53 -7.39 -45.78
C VAL A 810 59.94 -5.94 -45.86
N GLN A 811 60.39 -5.11 -44.91
CA GLN A 811 60.76 -3.67 -44.96
C GLN A 811 59.79 -2.52 -45.36
N THR A 812 60.09 -1.36 -44.74
CA THR A 812 59.58 0.01 -44.99
C THR A 812 60.43 0.77 -46.03
N PRO A 813 60.02 1.99 -46.46
CA PRO A 813 60.72 3.17 -45.92
C PRO A 813 59.84 4.41 -45.64
N LYS A 814 60.41 5.38 -44.90
CA LYS A 814 59.87 6.74 -44.68
C LYS A 814 60.18 7.64 -45.88
N ASN A 815 59.43 8.74 -46.06
CA ASN A 815 60.07 10.05 -46.24
C ASN A 815 59.17 11.26 -45.93
N GLN A 816 59.80 12.37 -45.55
CA GLN A 816 59.26 13.72 -45.32
C GLN A 816 60.43 14.69 -45.58
N PRO A 817 60.23 15.89 -46.17
CA PRO A 817 60.55 17.10 -45.38
C PRO A 817 59.87 18.44 -45.81
N LYS A 818 59.64 19.34 -44.83
CA LYS A 818 59.94 20.81 -44.80
C LYS A 818 59.41 21.74 -45.96
N THR A 819 59.29 23.07 -45.88
CA THR A 819 59.73 24.14 -44.94
C THR A 819 58.93 25.47 -45.13
N GLN A 820 59.12 26.45 -44.21
CA GLN A 820 59.00 27.93 -44.40
C GLN A 820 57.60 28.60 -44.54
N SER A 821 57.41 29.93 -44.35
CA SER A 821 57.69 30.80 -43.16
C SER A 821 57.24 32.28 -43.34
N GLY A 822 55.97 32.62 -43.02
CA GLY A 822 55.46 34.01 -42.81
C GLY A 822 55.52 35.00 -44.00
N PRO A 823 55.33 36.33 -43.81
CA PRO A 823 54.71 37.04 -42.66
C PRO A 823 53.79 38.25 -43.03
N LYS A 824 53.24 38.93 -42.00
CA LYS A 824 52.67 40.32 -41.94
C LYS A 824 51.29 40.64 -42.56
N GLY A 825 50.51 41.39 -41.77
CA GLY A 825 49.36 42.23 -42.16
C GLY A 825 48.83 42.99 -40.92
N GLN A 826 48.63 44.32 -40.98
CA GLN A 826 48.35 45.17 -39.80
C GLN A 826 47.21 46.19 -40.02
N ALA A 827 46.24 46.25 -39.08
CA ALA A 827 45.45 47.41 -38.64
C ALA A 827 44.57 46.95 -37.45
N ALA A 828 44.58 47.51 -36.23
CA ALA A 828 44.35 48.89 -35.76
C ALA A 828 42.84 49.25 -35.58
N ALA A 829 42.35 49.78 -34.44
CA ALA A 829 42.98 50.00 -33.12
C ALA A 829 41.99 50.37 -31.98
N ARG A 830 42.48 50.27 -30.72
CA ARG A 830 42.21 51.11 -29.50
C ARG A 830 41.00 50.85 -28.57
N ALA A 831 41.26 51.27 -27.31
CA ALA A 831 40.42 51.34 -26.10
C ALA A 831 40.00 50.01 -25.44
N GLY A 832 40.09 49.84 -24.11
CA GLY A 832 40.70 50.68 -23.08
C GLY A 832 40.70 49.99 -21.69
N VAL A 833 41.73 50.19 -20.86
CA VAL A 833 41.91 49.49 -19.57
C VAL A 833 41.52 50.39 -18.39
N GLN A 834 40.61 49.93 -17.51
CA GLN A 834 40.63 50.12 -16.04
C GLN A 834 39.36 49.57 -15.36
N HIS A 835 39.52 48.64 -14.41
CA HIS A 835 38.82 48.55 -13.09
C HIS A 835 38.81 47.11 -12.53
N ALA A 836 39.87 46.74 -11.80
CA ALA A 836 39.96 45.46 -11.07
C ALA A 836 40.64 45.62 -9.69
N ALA A 837 40.30 46.69 -8.95
CA ALA A 837 40.95 47.05 -7.69
C ALA A 837 40.06 47.81 -6.70
N LYS A 838 38.93 47.21 -6.26
CA LYS A 838 38.16 47.65 -5.08
C LYS A 838 37.37 46.47 -4.49
N TRP A 839 36.80 46.66 -3.29
CA TRP A 839 36.00 45.71 -2.48
C TRP A 839 36.70 44.76 -1.49
N ARG A 840 38.00 44.46 -1.59
CA ARG A 840 38.74 43.74 -0.51
C ARG A 840 39.11 44.62 0.72
N ARG A 841 38.27 45.60 1.12
CA ARG A 841 38.58 46.48 2.27
C ARG A 841 37.38 47.22 2.89
N MET A 842 36.32 46.50 3.30
CA MET A 842 35.19 47.10 4.04
C MET A 842 34.51 46.15 5.03
N GLN A 843 35.27 45.50 5.93
CA GLN A 843 34.66 44.70 7.01
C GLN A 843 35.37 44.72 8.38
N ASP A 844 36.39 45.57 8.55
CA ASP A 844 37.06 45.82 9.84
C ASP A 844 36.82 47.25 10.35
N ASN A 845 35.67 47.46 11.01
CA ASN A 845 35.53 48.23 12.27
C ASN A 845 34.06 48.58 12.59
N LYS A 846 33.49 47.92 13.60
CA LYS A 846 32.70 48.56 14.68
C LYS A 846 32.40 47.57 15.80
N LYS A 847 33.22 47.58 16.86
CA LYS A 847 32.87 46.99 18.16
C LYS A 847 31.93 47.92 18.92
N GLY A 848 30.97 47.38 19.68
CA GLY A 848 30.55 48.02 20.94
C GLY A 848 29.06 48.01 21.32
N ARG A 849 28.73 47.15 22.30
CA ARG A 849 27.58 47.24 23.25
C ARG A 849 26.17 47.04 22.62
N ASN A 850 25.16 46.51 23.33
CA ASN A 850 25.03 46.20 24.77
C ASN A 850 24.10 44.98 25.04
N ARG A 851 24.19 44.41 26.27
CA ARG A 851 23.19 43.65 27.10
C ARG A 851 21.79 43.34 26.51
N ARG A 852 21.04 42.27 26.87
CA ARG A 852 21.07 41.16 27.88
C ARG A 852 19.97 40.14 27.47
N THR A 853 19.84 38.88 27.91
CA THR A 853 20.66 37.96 28.74
C THR A 853 20.74 36.60 27.96
N HIS A 854 20.53 35.34 28.40
CA HIS A 854 20.38 34.63 29.68
C HIS A 854 21.05 33.24 29.57
N GLU A 855 21.21 32.52 30.68
CA GLU A 855 22.02 31.28 30.77
C GLU A 855 21.34 30.18 31.61
N LEU A 856 21.57 28.91 31.22
CA LEU A 856 21.47 27.62 31.96
C LEU A 856 21.71 26.47 30.93
N GLN A 857 22.94 26.01 30.70
CA GLN A 857 23.75 25.04 31.48
C GLN A 857 23.46 23.57 31.14
N ARG A 858 24.49 22.82 30.71
CA ARG A 858 24.45 21.37 30.39
C ARG A 858 25.16 20.55 31.48
N PRO A 859 24.71 19.32 31.80
CA PRO A 859 25.48 18.38 32.62
C PRO A 859 26.67 17.76 31.83
N PRO A 860 27.70 17.25 32.52
CA PRO A 860 28.95 16.78 31.89
C PRO A 860 28.92 15.32 31.42
N ARG A 861 29.87 14.95 30.56
CA ARG A 861 30.27 13.56 30.33
C ARG A 861 31.28 13.12 31.39
N SER A 862 31.20 11.88 31.86
CA SER A 862 32.33 11.17 32.47
C SER A 862 33.26 10.61 31.38
N VAL A 863 34.47 10.23 31.80
CA VAL A 863 35.52 9.60 30.97
C VAL A 863 35.14 8.17 30.60
#